data_AF-A0A7S0D5A2-F1
#
_entry.id   AF-A0A7S0D5A2-F1
#
_cell.length_a   1.000
_cell.length_b   1.000
_cell.length_c   1.000
_cell.angle_alpha   90.00
_cell.angle_beta   90.00
_cell.angle_gamma   90.00
#
_symmetry.space_group_name_H-M   'P 1'
#
loop_
_entity.id
_entity.type
_entity.pdbx_description
1 polymer ?
#
loop_
_entity_poly.entity_id
_entity_poly.type
_entity_poly.pdbx_seq_one_letter_code
_entity_poly.pdbx_strand_id
1 'polypeptide(L)'
;VLFNERRNEGGEAPFTCPSCILSQLEKKERTPTTQRPSSQLPASVLPQTRLSYFLEERLRKVMGAERGERARAVGKPVDEMPAAEGLTIRVVSSVDKKLETKPGFRDAFKDQNYPSEFPYRSKVLLLFQKIEGVDVCLLGIYVQEYGSDCPAPNARRVYLSYLDSVKYFRPSGVLVAAEGGGALRTYCYHQILIGYLQYIKQRGFASCFIWACPPFQGEDYILYCHPKEQKTPKSDKLREWYLKMLRQAQKEGIVVSLGNLHDEFKLGNQNHDIASATELPYFDGDYFPGVAEDWIPGILKEQAEAAKRNKGKAKGGVVATSSVSARKSGKGKRLGAGTPEAELDTELMKKLGTTIANMRHDFIMVHLAHQCAQCRKVIADDNRWYDSAPTTSGQVFELCQECYDVESALPAHEKTVTKGRDLVCERVEELPDVKEDGEAMESEFFDTRQAFLSLCQGNHFQFDSLRRAKHTTMMVLYHLNNPSEPAFVATCNVCQRELEPGKGWRCETCADFDMCEECKNTVGHEHALRRGGANRGDRGAGMTEEDRRDRAAQIQRTMELLVHATTCRAQNCGSPNCTKVKHLFRHATACPVKAGGGCQLCRKMWTLLQVHSKGCTETDCPVPRCRDLKEYRRRAQDQVEERRREQYRAYMAAQAGQR
;
A
#
# COMPACT_ATOMS: atom_id res chain seq x y z
N VAL A 1 -3.27 28.90 -17.71
CA VAL A 1 -2.02 28.27 -18.21
C VAL A 1 -1.36 27.55 -17.06
N LEU A 2 -1.04 26.26 -17.25
CA LEU A 2 -0.23 25.49 -16.31
C LEU A 2 1.22 25.68 -16.76
N PHE A 3 1.90 26.66 -16.18
CA PHE A 3 3.30 26.92 -16.44
C PHE A 3 4.14 26.14 -15.43
N ASN A 4 5.19 25.47 -15.90
CA ASN A 4 6.15 24.79 -15.04
C ASN A 4 7.43 25.62 -15.02
N GLU A 5 7.63 26.39 -13.95
CA GLU A 5 8.79 27.28 -13.77
C GLU A 5 10.12 26.53 -13.76
N ARG A 6 10.11 25.22 -13.42
CA ARG A 6 11.32 24.38 -13.32
C ARG A 6 12.08 24.18 -14.64
N ARG A 7 11.59 24.74 -15.74
CA ARG A 7 12.23 24.64 -17.06
C ARG A 7 12.45 25.96 -17.78
N ASN A 8 12.31 27.11 -17.11
CA ASN A 8 12.74 28.41 -17.67
C ASN A 8 14.26 28.59 -17.53
N GLU A 9 15.04 27.60 -17.99
CA GLU A 9 16.49 27.69 -18.05
C GLU A 9 16.85 28.78 -19.08
N GLY A 10 17.55 29.83 -18.66
CA GLY A 10 17.98 30.94 -19.51
C GLY A 10 17.01 32.12 -19.68
N GLY A 11 15.74 32.03 -19.25
CA GLY A 11 14.78 33.13 -19.45
C GLY A 11 14.23 33.25 -20.88
N GLU A 12 14.50 32.26 -21.74
CA GLU A 12 14.19 32.33 -23.18
C GLU A 12 12.74 31.96 -23.54
N ALA A 13 11.94 31.45 -22.60
CA ALA A 13 10.52 31.19 -22.82
C ALA A 13 9.67 31.98 -21.82
N PRO A 14 9.47 33.30 -22.04
CA PRO A 14 8.56 34.09 -21.22
C PRO A 14 7.17 33.44 -21.24
N PHE A 15 6.52 33.41 -20.08
CA PHE A 15 5.12 33.02 -19.98
C PHE A 15 4.30 33.76 -21.04
N THR A 16 3.82 33.04 -22.06
CA THR A 16 2.91 33.60 -23.05
C THR A 16 1.49 33.29 -22.58
N CYS A 17 0.70 34.31 -22.28
CA CYS A 17 -0.69 34.09 -21.87
C CYS A 17 -1.51 33.48 -23.03
N PRO A 18 -2.66 32.83 -22.76
CA PRO A 18 -3.45 32.16 -23.79
C PRO A 18 -3.86 33.09 -24.92
N SER A 19 -4.24 34.33 -24.60
CA SER A 19 -4.65 35.33 -25.59
C SER A 19 -3.48 35.69 -26.52
N CYS A 20 -2.28 35.84 -25.99
CA CYS A 20 -1.09 36.08 -26.80
C CYS A 20 -0.72 34.85 -27.64
N ILE A 21 -0.87 33.62 -27.10
CA ILE A 21 -0.67 32.38 -27.87
C ILE A 21 -1.66 32.31 -29.04
N LEU A 22 -2.95 32.54 -28.78
CA LEU A 22 -3.99 32.53 -29.82
C LEU A 22 -3.72 33.60 -30.88
N SER A 23 -3.41 34.83 -30.46
CA SER A 23 -3.06 35.91 -31.39
C SER A 23 -1.82 35.58 -32.24
N GLN A 24 -0.78 34.99 -31.65
CA GLN A 24 0.41 34.56 -32.38
C GLN A 24 0.12 33.41 -33.35
N LEU A 25 -0.77 32.47 -33.00
CA LEU A 25 -1.20 31.39 -33.88
C LEU A 25 -2.02 31.93 -35.06
N GLU A 26 -2.96 32.85 -34.80
CA GLU A 26 -3.77 33.52 -35.83
C GLU A 26 -2.89 34.29 -36.81
N LYS A 27 -1.88 35.01 -36.29
CA LYS A 27 -0.88 35.74 -37.08
C LYS A 27 0.19 34.86 -37.72
N LYS A 28 0.17 33.54 -37.49
CA LYS A 28 1.20 32.57 -37.92
C LYS A 28 2.61 32.88 -37.43
N GLU A 29 2.73 33.70 -36.38
CA GLU A 29 4.00 34.02 -35.69
C GLU A 29 4.46 32.85 -34.79
N ARG A 30 3.54 31.94 -34.46
CA ARG A 30 3.80 30.74 -33.66
C ARG A 30 3.23 29.52 -34.36
N THR A 31 3.93 28.40 -34.30
CA THR A 31 3.43 27.12 -34.79
C THR A 31 2.70 26.36 -33.66
N PRO A 32 1.61 25.64 -33.96
CA PRO A 32 0.98 24.75 -33.01
C PRO A 32 2.00 23.74 -32.49
N THR A 33 2.10 23.59 -31.17
CA THR A 33 2.99 22.62 -30.56
C THR A 33 2.48 21.20 -30.86
N THR A 34 3.17 20.50 -31.76
CA THR A 34 2.82 19.14 -32.20
C THR A 34 3.32 18.07 -31.23
N GLN A 35 4.42 18.32 -30.51
CA GLN A 35 4.97 17.44 -29.49
C GLN A 35 4.93 18.13 -28.13
N ARG A 36 4.28 17.51 -27.14
CA ARG A 36 4.25 18.03 -25.78
C ARG A 36 5.66 17.99 -25.18
N PRO A 37 6.11 19.04 -24.46
CA PRO A 37 7.39 19.01 -23.76
C PRO A 37 7.39 17.88 -22.70
N SER A 38 8.58 17.38 -22.35
CA SER A 38 8.74 16.32 -21.34
C SER A 38 8.08 16.64 -19.99
N SER A 39 7.94 17.93 -19.67
CA SER A 39 7.26 18.47 -18.48
C SER A 39 5.74 18.40 -18.49
N GLN A 40 5.14 18.07 -19.63
CA GLN A 40 3.68 17.98 -19.84
C GLN A 40 3.29 16.66 -20.52
N LEU A 41 4.13 15.63 -20.37
CA LEU A 41 3.80 14.29 -20.87
C LEU A 41 2.52 13.80 -20.20
N PRO A 42 1.56 13.28 -20.99
CA PRO A 42 0.31 12.81 -20.44
C PRO A 42 0.50 11.50 -19.67
N ALA A 43 -0.47 11.17 -18.81
CA ALA A 43 -0.46 9.91 -18.05
C ALA A 43 -0.37 8.67 -18.95
N SER A 44 -0.90 8.76 -20.18
CA SER A 44 -0.89 7.67 -21.16
C SER A 44 0.52 7.25 -21.60
N VAL A 45 1.53 8.12 -21.47
CA VAL A 45 2.94 7.85 -21.82
C VAL A 45 3.67 7.06 -20.73
N LEU A 46 3.14 7.01 -19.50
CA LEU A 46 3.74 6.17 -18.46
C LEU A 46 3.70 4.69 -18.87
N PRO A 47 4.69 3.88 -18.43
CA PRO A 47 4.75 2.47 -18.77
C PRO A 47 3.45 1.73 -18.42
N GLN A 48 2.91 0.97 -19.37
CA GLN A 48 1.73 0.15 -19.15
C GLN A 48 2.15 -1.23 -18.66
N THR A 49 1.64 -1.64 -17.50
CA THR A 49 1.78 -2.99 -16.96
C THR A 49 0.61 -3.87 -17.40
N ARG A 50 0.74 -5.20 -17.26
CA ARG A 50 -0.34 -6.17 -17.50
C ARG A 50 -1.59 -5.85 -16.67
N LEU A 51 -1.40 -5.51 -15.39
CA LEU A 51 -2.48 -5.10 -14.51
C LEU A 51 -3.15 -3.81 -15.01
N SER A 52 -2.38 -2.77 -15.35
CA SER A 52 -2.99 -1.53 -15.85
C SER A 52 -3.73 -1.74 -17.18
N TYR A 53 -3.18 -2.53 -18.09
CA TYR A 53 -3.83 -2.88 -19.35
C TYR A 53 -5.15 -3.62 -19.10
N PHE A 54 -5.13 -4.64 -18.23
CA PHE A 54 -6.31 -5.42 -17.86
C PHE A 54 -7.44 -4.53 -17.32
N LEU A 55 -7.10 -3.60 -16.42
CA LEU A 55 -8.06 -2.68 -15.83
C LEU A 55 -8.62 -1.69 -16.85
N GLU A 56 -7.77 -1.13 -17.72
CA GLU A 56 -8.20 -0.20 -18.77
C GLU A 56 -9.12 -0.88 -19.80
N GLU A 57 -8.79 -2.12 -20.19
CA GLU A 57 -9.58 -2.93 -21.11
C GLU A 57 -10.97 -3.21 -20.54
N ARG A 58 -11.02 -3.68 -19.29
CA ARG A 58 -12.28 -3.89 -18.58
C ARG A 58 -13.08 -2.60 -18.50
N LEU A 59 -12.46 -1.50 -18.09
CA LEU A 59 -13.13 -0.22 -17.90
C LEU A 59 -13.74 0.28 -19.21
N ARG A 60 -13.01 0.18 -20.33
CA ARG A 60 -13.52 0.55 -21.65
C ARG A 60 -14.78 -0.25 -22.02
N LYS A 61 -14.75 -1.57 -21.79
CA LYS A 61 -15.88 -2.47 -22.07
C LYS A 61 -17.10 -2.13 -21.21
N VAL A 62 -16.94 -2.06 -19.89
CA VAL A 62 -18.08 -1.89 -18.96
C VAL A 62 -18.66 -0.48 -18.98
N MET A 63 -17.83 0.55 -19.20
CA MET A 63 -18.31 1.94 -19.34
C MET A 63 -18.99 2.15 -20.69
N GLY A 64 -18.52 1.49 -21.75
CA GLY A 64 -19.18 1.50 -23.06
C GLY A 64 -20.55 0.82 -23.03
N ALA A 65 -20.64 -0.35 -22.39
CA ALA A 65 -21.90 -1.06 -22.19
C ALA A 65 -22.90 -0.22 -21.38
N GLU A 66 -22.45 0.36 -20.26
CA GLU A 66 -23.25 1.25 -19.41
C GLU A 66 -23.76 2.47 -20.20
N ARG A 67 -22.91 3.11 -21.01
CA ARG A 67 -23.33 4.22 -21.89
C ARG A 67 -24.42 3.78 -22.87
N GLY A 68 -24.29 2.58 -23.43
CA GLY A 68 -25.30 1.98 -24.30
C GLY A 68 -26.63 1.71 -23.60
N GLU A 69 -26.61 1.23 -22.36
CA GLU A 69 -27.81 1.04 -21.54
C GLU A 69 -28.51 2.37 -21.23
N ARG A 70 -27.75 3.42 -20.88
CA ARG A 70 -28.32 4.77 -20.72
C ARG A 70 -28.95 5.30 -22.01
N ALA A 71 -28.29 5.08 -23.14
CA ALA A 71 -28.80 5.48 -24.45
C ALA A 71 -30.16 4.80 -24.74
N ARG A 72 -30.27 3.49 -24.49
CA ARG A 72 -31.52 2.72 -24.63
C ARG A 72 -32.60 3.21 -23.67
N ALA A 73 -32.26 3.49 -22.42
CA ALA A 73 -33.23 3.95 -21.42
C ALA A 73 -33.86 5.31 -21.78
N VAL A 74 -33.12 6.18 -22.47
CA VAL A 74 -33.58 7.52 -22.87
C VAL A 74 -34.04 7.57 -24.34
N GLY A 75 -33.85 6.50 -25.12
CA GLY A 75 -34.20 6.44 -26.54
C GLY A 75 -33.36 7.35 -27.43
N LYS A 76 -32.11 7.64 -27.05
CA LYS A 76 -31.18 8.51 -27.80
C LYS A 76 -30.00 7.74 -28.40
N PRO A 77 -29.35 8.25 -29.46
CA PRO A 77 -28.10 7.69 -29.96
C PRO A 77 -27.01 7.66 -28.87
N VAL A 78 -26.17 6.62 -28.88
CA VAL A 78 -25.09 6.44 -27.89
C VAL A 78 -24.13 7.63 -27.89
N ASP A 79 -23.84 8.19 -29.07
CA ASP A 79 -22.90 9.31 -29.22
C ASP A 79 -23.38 10.60 -28.53
N GLU A 80 -24.69 10.78 -28.37
CA GLU A 80 -25.26 11.91 -27.62
C GLU A 80 -25.18 11.71 -26.10
N MET A 81 -24.87 10.50 -25.63
CA MET A 81 -24.77 10.23 -24.19
C MET A 81 -23.45 10.72 -23.61
N PRO A 82 -23.48 11.46 -22.49
CA PRO A 82 -22.26 11.87 -21.80
C PRO A 82 -21.41 10.65 -21.43
N ALA A 83 -20.13 10.68 -21.81
CA ALA A 83 -19.16 9.62 -21.54
C ALA A 83 -17.98 10.15 -20.73
N ALA A 84 -17.42 9.29 -19.87
CA ALA A 84 -16.16 9.57 -19.23
C ALA A 84 -15.02 9.25 -20.21
N GLU A 85 -14.43 10.29 -20.79
CA GLU A 85 -13.37 10.17 -21.79
C GLU A 85 -11.98 10.36 -21.17
N GLY A 86 -10.96 9.85 -21.88
CA GLY A 86 -9.56 10.07 -21.53
C GLY A 86 -9.15 9.46 -20.18
N LEU A 87 -9.75 8.34 -19.79
CA LEU A 87 -9.38 7.59 -18.59
C LEU A 87 -8.08 6.81 -18.84
N THR A 88 -7.17 6.84 -17.88
CA THR A 88 -5.89 6.12 -17.93
C THR A 88 -5.55 5.59 -16.54
N ILE A 89 -5.21 4.31 -16.43
CA ILE A 89 -4.80 3.67 -15.17
C ILE A 89 -3.34 3.29 -15.29
N ARG A 90 -2.52 3.59 -14.29
CA ARG A 90 -1.11 3.19 -14.27
C ARG A 90 -0.73 2.62 -12.92
N VAL A 91 0.02 1.53 -12.95
CA VAL A 91 0.81 1.10 -11.79
C VAL A 91 2.04 2.01 -11.78
N VAL A 92 2.25 2.74 -10.69
CA VAL A 92 3.34 3.73 -10.56
C VAL A 92 4.40 3.31 -9.53
N SER A 93 4.14 2.23 -8.81
CA SER A 93 5.06 1.56 -7.90
C SER A 93 4.66 0.09 -7.79
N SER A 94 5.65 -0.81 -7.81
CA SER A 94 5.50 -2.26 -7.63
C SER A 94 6.81 -2.82 -7.05
N VAL A 95 6.91 -2.86 -5.73
CA VAL A 95 8.16 -3.16 -5.01
C VAL A 95 8.00 -4.30 -4.02
N ASP A 96 9.04 -5.11 -3.86
CA ASP A 96 9.08 -6.17 -2.86
C ASP A 96 9.38 -5.59 -1.49
N LYS A 97 8.59 -6.00 -0.50
CA LYS A 97 8.71 -5.60 0.89
C LYS A 97 8.65 -6.81 1.79
N LYS A 98 9.17 -6.63 3.00
CA LYS A 98 9.06 -7.61 4.08
C LYS A 98 8.44 -6.94 5.28
N LEU A 99 7.34 -7.52 5.75
CA LEU A 99 6.72 -7.13 7.00
C LEU A 99 7.37 -7.94 8.12
N GLU A 100 8.13 -7.28 8.99
CA GLU A 100 8.68 -7.92 10.18
C GLU A 100 7.60 -8.08 11.26
N THR A 101 7.57 -9.24 11.90
CA THR A 101 6.74 -9.48 13.08
C THR A 101 7.22 -8.57 14.22
N LYS A 102 6.29 -7.85 14.84
CA LYS A 102 6.61 -6.88 15.90
C LYS A 102 7.22 -7.62 17.11
N PRO A 103 8.18 -7.00 17.82
CA PRO A 103 8.96 -7.69 18.85
C PRO A 103 8.11 -8.32 19.96
N GLY A 104 7.11 -7.60 20.48
CA GLY A 104 6.24 -8.10 21.53
C GLY A 104 5.45 -9.33 21.09
N PHE A 105 4.87 -9.30 19.89
CA PHE A 105 4.19 -10.47 19.32
C PHE A 105 5.14 -11.64 19.06
N ARG A 106 6.31 -11.39 18.47
CA ARG A 106 7.31 -12.44 18.21
C ARG A 106 7.78 -13.11 19.49
N ASP A 107 8.07 -12.34 20.53
CA ASP A 107 8.57 -12.86 21.80
C ASP A 107 7.48 -13.65 22.54
N ALA A 108 6.22 -13.21 22.44
CA ALA A 108 5.05 -13.90 22.99
C ALA A 108 4.78 -15.27 22.35
N PHE A 109 5.06 -15.41 21.06
CA PHE A 109 4.72 -16.61 20.26
C PHE A 109 5.92 -17.39 19.73
N LYS A 110 7.12 -17.13 20.25
CA LYS A 110 8.40 -17.74 19.79
C LYS A 110 8.39 -19.27 19.74
N ASP A 111 7.70 -19.94 20.66
CA ASP A 111 7.68 -21.41 20.79
C ASP A 111 6.71 -22.09 19.80
N GLN A 112 5.90 -21.29 19.10
CA GLN A 112 4.96 -21.75 18.06
C GLN A 112 5.57 -21.75 16.65
N ASN A 113 6.85 -21.38 16.51
CA ASN A 113 7.52 -21.25 15.22
C ASN A 113 6.79 -20.25 14.29
N TYR A 114 6.24 -19.18 14.87
CA TYR A 114 5.59 -18.12 14.11
C TYR A 114 6.62 -17.40 13.22
N PRO A 115 6.29 -17.07 11.95
CA PRO A 115 7.24 -16.42 11.06
C PRO A 115 7.77 -15.10 11.63
N SER A 116 9.07 -14.86 11.46
CA SER A 116 9.70 -13.58 11.83
C SER A 116 9.39 -12.47 10.83
N GLU A 117 9.05 -12.83 9.59
CA GLU A 117 8.75 -11.92 8.51
C GLU A 117 7.77 -12.51 7.50
N PHE A 118 7.04 -11.63 6.82
CA PHE A 118 6.12 -11.96 5.73
C PHE A 118 6.52 -11.15 4.48
N PRO A 119 7.05 -11.80 3.43
CA PRO A 119 7.31 -11.13 2.16
C PRO A 119 5.99 -10.79 1.46
N TYR A 120 5.94 -9.62 0.83
CA TYR A 120 4.80 -9.16 0.04
C TYR A 120 5.23 -8.16 -1.03
N ARG A 121 4.44 -8.05 -2.10
CA ARG A 121 4.58 -7.01 -3.11
C ARG A 121 3.67 -5.83 -2.77
N SER A 122 4.25 -4.63 -2.65
CA SER A 122 3.50 -3.39 -2.50
C SER A 122 3.26 -2.76 -3.87
N LYS A 123 2.02 -2.45 -4.23
CA LYS A 123 1.68 -1.79 -5.49
C LYS A 123 0.86 -0.52 -5.27
N VAL A 124 1.08 0.45 -6.15
CA VAL A 124 0.31 1.70 -6.20
C VAL A 124 -0.29 1.89 -7.58
N LEU A 125 -1.62 2.00 -7.63
CA LEU A 125 -2.38 2.28 -8.84
C LEU A 125 -2.93 3.71 -8.79
N LEU A 126 -2.79 4.45 -9.89
CA LEU A 126 -3.39 5.77 -10.06
C LEU A 126 -4.35 5.76 -11.25
N LEU A 127 -5.52 6.36 -11.07
CA LEU A 127 -6.46 6.70 -12.15
C LEU A 127 -6.27 8.16 -12.53
N PHE A 128 -6.09 8.42 -13.81
CA PHE A 128 -6.05 9.73 -14.41
C PHE A 128 -7.25 9.92 -15.35
N GLN A 129 -7.71 11.16 -15.46
CA GLN A 129 -8.64 11.57 -16.50
C GLN A 129 -8.15 12.83 -17.19
N LYS A 130 -8.19 12.84 -18.52
CA LYS A 130 -7.96 14.04 -19.31
C LYS A 130 -9.17 14.97 -19.26
N ILE A 131 -9.08 16.03 -18.47
CA ILE A 131 -10.13 17.05 -18.30
C ILE A 131 -9.66 18.36 -18.92
N GLU A 132 -10.36 18.82 -19.96
CA GLU A 132 -10.02 20.04 -20.73
C GLU A 132 -8.57 20.00 -21.23
N GLY A 133 -8.18 18.85 -21.82
CA GLY A 133 -6.86 18.65 -22.43
C GLY A 133 -5.72 18.30 -21.47
N VAL A 134 -5.96 18.31 -20.16
CA VAL A 134 -4.95 18.10 -19.10
C VAL A 134 -5.33 16.91 -18.23
N ASP A 135 -4.36 16.05 -17.90
CA ASP A 135 -4.58 14.94 -16.99
C ASP A 135 -4.79 15.40 -15.54
N VAL A 136 -5.73 14.77 -14.86
CA VAL A 136 -6.01 14.95 -13.43
C VAL A 136 -5.99 13.58 -12.77
N CYS A 137 -5.15 13.39 -11.75
CA CYS A 137 -5.15 12.23 -10.90
C CYS A 137 -6.41 12.25 -10.02
N LEU A 138 -7.26 11.24 -10.15
CA LEU A 138 -8.59 11.19 -9.53
C LEU A 138 -8.70 10.18 -8.39
N LEU A 139 -7.95 9.09 -8.45
CA LEU A 139 -8.01 7.97 -7.51
C LEU A 139 -6.61 7.38 -7.34
N GLY A 140 -6.22 7.11 -6.09
CA GLY A 140 -5.04 6.34 -5.75
C GLY A 140 -5.42 5.11 -4.93
N ILE A 141 -4.74 3.99 -5.18
CA ILE A 141 -4.99 2.71 -4.49
C ILE A 141 -3.64 2.09 -4.13
N TYR A 142 -3.46 1.76 -2.85
CA TYR A 142 -2.32 1.00 -2.32
C TYR A 142 -2.78 -0.40 -1.94
N VAL A 143 -2.02 -1.41 -2.37
CA VAL A 143 -2.30 -2.82 -2.07
C VAL A 143 -1.03 -3.54 -1.61
N GLN A 144 -1.20 -4.53 -0.75
CA GLN A 144 -0.18 -5.49 -0.35
C GLN A 144 -0.59 -6.87 -0.88
N GLU A 145 0.23 -7.47 -1.72
CA GLU A 145 0.00 -8.78 -2.32
C GLU A 145 0.96 -9.81 -1.69
N TYR A 146 0.45 -10.73 -0.89
CA TYR A 146 1.22 -11.81 -0.26
C TYR A 146 1.10 -13.07 -1.13
N GLY A 147 2.22 -13.46 -1.76
CA GLY A 147 2.29 -14.56 -2.71
C GLY A 147 2.03 -15.94 -2.10
N SER A 148 2.14 -16.97 -2.93
CA SER A 148 2.08 -18.39 -2.54
C SER A 148 3.32 -18.84 -1.75
N ASP A 149 4.43 -18.13 -1.92
CA ASP A 149 5.71 -18.30 -1.21
C ASP A 149 5.73 -17.66 0.18
N CYS A 150 4.79 -16.75 0.46
CA CYS A 150 4.63 -16.14 1.76
C CYS A 150 4.16 -17.18 2.79
N PRO A 151 4.74 -17.25 4.01
CA PRO A 151 4.30 -18.20 5.02
C PRO A 151 2.88 -17.88 5.53
N ALA A 152 2.21 -18.92 6.03
CA ALA A 152 0.97 -18.74 6.77
C ALA A 152 1.18 -17.82 7.99
N PRO A 153 0.21 -16.97 8.36
CA PRO A 153 -1.17 -16.94 7.86
C PRO A 153 -1.38 -16.04 6.62
N ASN A 154 -0.35 -15.48 5.99
CA ASN A 154 -0.53 -14.46 4.93
C ASN A 154 -0.56 -15.02 3.50
N ALA A 155 -0.11 -16.26 3.30
CA ALA A 155 -0.06 -16.93 2.00
C ALA A 155 -1.32 -16.70 1.14
N ARG A 156 -1.13 -16.27 -0.11
CA ARG A 156 -2.20 -16.04 -1.12
C ARG A 156 -3.26 -15.02 -0.70
N ARG A 157 -2.91 -14.04 0.13
CA ARG A 157 -3.83 -12.97 0.58
C ARG A 157 -3.43 -11.62 0.02
N VAL A 158 -4.42 -10.78 -0.24
CA VAL A 158 -4.24 -9.38 -0.61
C VAL A 158 -4.85 -8.50 0.48
N TYR A 159 -4.19 -7.40 0.81
CA TYR A 159 -4.72 -6.37 1.69
C TYR A 159 -4.85 -5.04 0.92
N LEU A 160 -6.05 -4.48 0.86
CA LEU A 160 -6.28 -3.14 0.33
C LEU A 160 -5.94 -2.13 1.42
N SER A 161 -4.71 -1.59 1.37
CA SER A 161 -4.17 -0.76 2.44
C SER A 161 -4.82 0.61 2.50
N TYR A 162 -4.86 1.31 1.35
CA TYR A 162 -5.41 2.66 1.27
C TYR A 162 -6.07 2.89 -0.07
N LEU A 163 -7.17 3.63 -0.05
CA LEU A 163 -7.85 4.13 -1.24
C LEU A 163 -8.27 5.57 -0.98
N ASP A 164 -8.01 6.44 -1.94
CA ASP A 164 -8.33 7.86 -1.81
C ASP A 164 -8.68 8.47 -3.16
N SER A 165 -9.57 9.47 -3.17
CA SER A 165 -10.07 10.04 -4.42
C SER A 165 -10.47 11.51 -4.30
N VAL A 166 -10.41 12.23 -5.43
CA VAL A 166 -10.88 13.63 -5.52
C VAL A 166 -12.13 13.74 -6.42
N LYS A 167 -12.98 14.72 -6.14
CA LYS A 167 -14.33 14.81 -6.70
C LYS A 167 -14.41 15.09 -8.21
N TYR A 168 -13.30 15.43 -8.87
CA TYR A 168 -13.27 16.10 -10.17
C TYR A 168 -13.61 15.24 -11.40
N PHE A 169 -13.90 13.95 -11.22
CA PHE A 169 -14.32 13.06 -12.30
C PHE A 169 -15.40 13.70 -13.19
N ARG A 170 -15.20 13.61 -14.50
CA ARG A 170 -16.13 14.09 -15.52
C ARG A 170 -16.67 12.93 -16.37
N PRO A 171 -17.92 13.00 -16.84
CA PRO A 171 -18.92 14.03 -16.55
C PRO A 171 -19.42 13.93 -15.09
N SER A 172 -19.67 15.09 -14.48
CA SER A 172 -20.21 15.17 -13.11
C SER A 172 -21.72 15.07 -13.12
N GLY A 173 -22.31 14.43 -12.09
CA GLY A 173 -23.77 14.38 -11.93
C GLY A 173 -24.50 13.39 -12.83
N VAL A 174 -23.78 12.60 -13.63
CA VAL A 174 -24.36 11.54 -14.46
C VAL A 174 -24.64 10.31 -13.59
N LEU A 175 -25.86 9.77 -13.70
CA LEU A 175 -26.28 8.52 -13.05
C LEU A 175 -26.20 7.37 -14.05
N VAL A 176 -25.82 6.18 -13.57
CA VAL A 176 -25.75 4.98 -14.40
C VAL A 176 -27.10 4.29 -14.57
N ALA A 177 -27.28 3.60 -15.69
CA ALA A 177 -28.49 2.79 -15.96
C ALA A 177 -28.51 1.46 -15.17
N ALA A 178 -27.37 1.00 -14.67
CA ALA A 178 -27.25 -0.27 -13.95
C ALA A 178 -28.14 -0.32 -12.69
N GLU A 179 -28.52 -1.55 -12.31
CA GLU A 179 -29.41 -1.84 -11.18
C GLU A 179 -28.95 -1.14 -9.88
N GLY A 180 -29.86 -0.35 -9.28
CA GLY A 180 -29.56 0.45 -8.09
C GLY A 180 -28.88 1.80 -8.34
N GLY A 181 -28.92 2.32 -9.58
CA GLY A 181 -28.70 3.73 -9.98
C GLY A 181 -27.74 4.55 -9.11
N GLY A 182 -26.47 4.68 -9.53
CA GLY A 182 -25.43 5.45 -8.83
C GLY A 182 -24.71 6.46 -9.72
N ALA A 183 -23.88 7.33 -9.13
CA ALA A 183 -23.05 8.24 -9.92
C ALA A 183 -22.05 7.47 -10.81
N LEU A 184 -21.87 7.92 -12.06
CA LEU A 184 -20.92 7.34 -13.02
C LEU A 184 -19.48 7.28 -12.48
N ARG A 185 -19.08 8.28 -11.69
CA ARG A 185 -17.80 8.28 -10.96
C ARG A 185 -17.67 7.06 -10.04
N THR A 186 -18.69 6.82 -9.22
CA THR A 186 -18.72 5.67 -8.29
C THR A 186 -18.69 4.36 -9.06
N TYR A 187 -19.46 4.27 -10.15
CA TYR A 187 -19.44 3.09 -11.01
C TYR A 187 -18.05 2.83 -11.60
N CYS A 188 -17.37 3.85 -12.13
CA CYS A 188 -15.99 3.74 -12.59
C CYS A 188 -15.05 3.19 -11.51
N TYR A 189 -15.13 3.73 -10.28
CA TYR A 189 -14.27 3.29 -9.17
C TYR A 189 -14.56 1.85 -8.75
N HIS A 190 -15.85 1.47 -8.69
CA HIS A 190 -16.24 0.08 -8.46
C HIS A 190 -15.67 -0.84 -9.53
N GLN A 191 -15.78 -0.48 -10.80
CA GLN A 191 -15.30 -1.33 -11.90
C GLN A 191 -13.78 -1.51 -11.90
N ILE A 192 -13.02 -0.54 -11.40
CA ILE A 192 -11.58 -0.69 -11.17
C ILE A 192 -11.30 -1.72 -10.06
N LEU A 193 -12.01 -1.63 -8.93
CA LEU A 193 -11.84 -2.58 -7.81
C LEU A 193 -12.30 -4.00 -8.18
N ILE A 194 -13.45 -4.13 -8.87
CA ILE A 194 -13.94 -5.42 -9.37
C ILE A 194 -12.94 -6.02 -10.36
N GLY A 195 -12.40 -5.20 -11.28
CA GLY A 195 -11.35 -5.62 -12.20
C GLY A 195 -10.08 -6.08 -11.47
N TYR A 196 -9.68 -5.36 -10.41
CA TYR A 196 -8.53 -5.75 -9.60
C TYR A 196 -8.76 -7.11 -8.91
N LEU A 197 -9.94 -7.32 -8.29
CA LEU A 197 -10.31 -8.61 -7.69
C LEU A 197 -10.30 -9.74 -8.71
N GLN A 198 -10.80 -9.50 -9.92
CA GLN A 198 -10.76 -10.46 -11.02
C GLN A 198 -9.33 -10.81 -11.41
N TYR A 199 -8.46 -9.82 -11.55
CA TYR A 199 -7.06 -10.00 -11.91
C TYR A 199 -6.31 -10.84 -10.87
N ILE A 200 -6.45 -10.52 -9.58
CA ILE A 200 -5.76 -11.28 -8.52
C ILE A 200 -6.33 -12.69 -8.36
N LYS A 201 -7.65 -12.90 -8.58
CA LYS A 201 -8.25 -14.24 -8.62
C LYS A 201 -7.62 -15.10 -9.72
N GLN A 202 -7.46 -14.54 -10.93
CA GLN A 202 -6.83 -15.23 -12.06
C GLN A 202 -5.35 -15.55 -11.82
N ARG A 203 -4.68 -14.80 -10.93
CA ARG A 203 -3.30 -15.08 -10.49
C ARG A 203 -3.20 -16.11 -9.36
N GLY A 204 -4.32 -16.58 -8.81
CA GLY A 204 -4.33 -17.58 -7.73
C GLY A 204 -4.33 -17.01 -6.31
N PHE A 205 -4.61 -15.72 -6.12
CA PHE A 205 -4.89 -15.19 -4.77
C PHE A 205 -6.24 -15.72 -4.28
N ALA A 206 -6.29 -16.16 -3.02
CA ALA A 206 -7.45 -16.81 -2.44
C ALA A 206 -8.39 -15.84 -1.71
N SER A 207 -7.87 -14.74 -1.17
CA SER A 207 -8.68 -13.77 -0.42
C SER A 207 -8.14 -12.35 -0.51
N CYS A 208 -9.05 -11.37 -0.38
CA CYS A 208 -8.73 -9.96 -0.26
C CYS A 208 -9.35 -9.38 1.02
N PHE A 209 -8.59 -8.61 1.77
CA PHE A 209 -8.98 -8.00 3.04
C PHE A 209 -9.12 -6.49 2.86
N ILE A 210 -10.23 -5.95 3.37
CA ILE A 210 -10.55 -4.52 3.31
C ILE A 210 -10.91 -4.06 4.72
N TRP A 211 -10.15 -3.10 5.23
CA TRP A 211 -10.55 -2.34 6.42
C TRP A 211 -11.27 -1.05 5.98
N ALA A 212 -12.59 -1.02 6.18
CA ALA A 212 -13.44 0.11 5.82
C ALA A 212 -13.34 1.25 6.86
N CYS A 213 -12.16 1.85 6.98
CA CYS A 213 -11.91 3.02 7.81
C CYS A 213 -11.97 4.29 6.96
N PRO A 214 -12.86 5.26 7.22
CA PRO A 214 -12.76 6.57 6.62
C PRO A 214 -11.60 7.37 7.25
N PRO A 215 -11.02 8.35 6.55
CA PRO A 215 -10.03 9.25 7.13
C PRO A 215 -10.69 10.18 8.17
N PHE A 216 -9.92 10.57 9.20
CA PHE A 216 -10.39 11.51 10.21
C PHE A 216 -10.38 12.95 9.71
N GLN A 217 -11.06 13.85 10.42
CA GLN A 217 -11.13 15.25 10.03
C GLN A 217 -9.73 15.88 9.97
N GLY A 218 -9.34 16.36 8.79
CA GLY A 218 -8.02 16.96 8.57
C GLY A 218 -6.93 15.97 8.15
N GLU A 219 -7.25 14.68 8.03
CA GLU A 219 -6.34 13.66 7.48
C GLU A 219 -6.67 13.37 6.01
N ASP A 220 -5.62 13.22 5.20
CA ASP A 220 -5.69 12.75 3.82
C ASP A 220 -5.01 11.38 3.73
N TYR A 221 -5.61 10.40 3.03
CA TYR A 221 -4.98 9.09 2.91
C TYR A 221 -3.84 9.10 1.89
N ILE A 222 -4.07 9.68 0.72
CA ILE A 222 -3.09 9.74 -0.38
C ILE A 222 -3.08 11.14 -1.00
N LEU A 223 -4.24 11.71 -1.35
CA LEU A 223 -4.31 12.95 -2.12
C LEU A 223 -4.38 14.17 -1.19
N TYR A 224 -3.26 14.90 -1.07
CA TYR A 224 -3.13 15.99 -0.10
C TYR A 224 -4.07 17.17 -0.38
N CYS A 225 -4.77 17.59 0.68
CA CYS A 225 -5.69 18.71 0.73
C CYS A 225 -6.90 18.53 -0.21
N HIS A 226 -7.94 17.86 0.29
CA HIS A 226 -9.19 17.66 -0.44
C HIS A 226 -10.03 18.94 -0.62
N PRO A 227 -10.86 19.02 -1.68
CA PRO A 227 -11.77 20.14 -1.87
C PRO A 227 -12.77 20.23 -0.71
N LYS A 228 -13.00 21.45 -0.19
CA LYS A 228 -13.85 21.68 0.99
C LYS A 228 -15.28 21.17 0.83
N GLU A 229 -15.80 21.15 -0.39
CA GLU A 229 -17.17 20.66 -0.68
C GLU A 229 -17.22 19.13 -0.84
N GLN A 230 -16.08 18.45 -0.91
CA GLN A 230 -16.03 16.99 -0.91
C GLN A 230 -16.21 16.49 0.51
N LYS A 231 -17.33 15.81 0.75
CA LYS A 231 -17.63 15.20 2.03
C LYS A 231 -16.92 13.86 2.17
N THR A 232 -16.22 13.67 3.29
CA THR A 232 -15.73 12.36 3.70
C THR A 232 -16.90 11.46 4.10
N PRO A 233 -17.02 10.23 3.56
CA PRO A 233 -18.07 9.32 3.97
C PRO A 233 -17.89 8.92 5.44
N LYS A 234 -19.00 8.77 6.16
CA LYS A 234 -19.01 8.10 7.48
C LYS A 234 -18.78 6.58 7.29
N SER A 235 -18.37 5.90 8.35
CA SER A 235 -18.03 4.46 8.32
C SER A 235 -19.14 3.59 7.71
N ASP A 236 -20.39 3.81 8.10
CA ASP A 236 -21.57 3.10 7.57
C ASP A 236 -21.74 3.27 6.04
N LYS A 237 -21.59 4.50 5.54
CA LYS A 237 -21.69 4.80 4.11
C LYS A 237 -20.52 4.24 3.31
N LEU A 238 -19.31 4.30 3.87
CA LEU A 238 -18.12 3.73 3.24
C LEU A 238 -18.22 2.20 3.16
N ARG A 239 -18.71 1.57 4.23
CA ARG A 239 -18.96 0.13 4.24
C ARG A 239 -19.98 -0.27 3.18
N GLU A 240 -21.13 0.41 3.11
CA GLU A 240 -22.14 0.09 2.10
C GLU A 240 -21.64 0.35 0.67
N TRP A 241 -20.75 1.33 0.48
CA TRP A 241 -20.07 1.56 -0.79
C TRP A 241 -19.25 0.34 -1.23
N TYR A 242 -18.42 -0.22 -0.33
CA TYR A 242 -17.68 -1.46 -0.60
C TYR A 242 -18.60 -2.66 -0.80
N LEU A 243 -19.60 -2.86 0.06
CA LEU A 243 -20.53 -3.99 -0.06
C LEU A 243 -21.31 -3.96 -1.37
N LYS A 244 -21.72 -2.77 -1.85
CA LYS A 244 -22.37 -2.64 -3.16
C LYS A 244 -21.43 -3.08 -4.30
N MET A 245 -20.16 -2.67 -4.25
CA MET A 245 -19.13 -3.10 -5.21
C MET A 245 -18.93 -4.62 -5.15
N LEU A 246 -18.83 -5.20 -3.96
CA LEU A 246 -18.56 -6.62 -3.76
C LEU A 246 -19.74 -7.52 -4.12
N ARG A 247 -20.98 -7.11 -3.82
CA ARG A 247 -22.19 -7.83 -4.28
C ARG A 247 -22.26 -7.88 -5.80
N GLN A 248 -21.84 -6.81 -6.48
CA GLN A 248 -21.71 -6.82 -7.95
C GLN A 248 -20.63 -7.81 -8.40
N ALA A 249 -19.45 -7.80 -7.77
CA ALA A 249 -18.40 -8.77 -8.07
C ALA A 249 -18.85 -10.24 -7.84
N GLN A 250 -19.70 -10.48 -6.84
CA GLN A 250 -20.29 -11.78 -6.56
C GLN A 250 -21.29 -12.19 -7.65
N LYS A 251 -22.16 -11.27 -8.11
CA LYS A 251 -23.05 -11.50 -9.26
C LYS A 251 -22.27 -11.84 -10.54
N GLU A 252 -21.07 -11.30 -10.71
CA GLU A 252 -20.16 -11.60 -11.84
C GLU A 252 -19.34 -12.89 -11.66
N GLY A 253 -19.53 -13.64 -10.56
CA GLY A 253 -18.79 -14.88 -10.29
C GLY A 253 -17.31 -14.65 -9.92
N ILE A 254 -16.92 -13.40 -9.65
CA ILE A 254 -15.55 -13.05 -9.25
C ILE A 254 -15.36 -13.37 -7.77
N VAL A 255 -16.24 -12.83 -6.91
CA VAL A 255 -16.23 -13.11 -5.48
C VAL A 255 -17.04 -14.38 -5.21
N VAL A 256 -16.45 -15.34 -4.50
CA VAL A 256 -17.11 -16.60 -4.12
C VAL A 256 -18.03 -16.36 -2.93
N SER A 257 -17.50 -15.74 -1.86
CA SER A 257 -18.25 -15.43 -0.66
C SER A 257 -17.70 -14.18 0.03
N LEU A 258 -18.53 -13.61 0.90
CA LEU A 258 -18.20 -12.46 1.73
C LEU A 258 -18.31 -12.86 3.21
N GLY A 259 -17.32 -12.46 3.98
CA GLY A 259 -17.25 -12.69 5.41
C GLY A 259 -16.73 -11.46 6.15
N ASN A 260 -16.48 -11.64 7.44
CA ASN A 260 -15.79 -10.66 8.26
C ASN A 260 -14.84 -11.37 9.24
N LEU A 261 -13.87 -10.60 9.74
CA LEU A 261 -12.81 -11.13 10.61
C LEU A 261 -13.34 -11.76 11.90
N HIS A 262 -14.44 -11.25 12.46
CA HIS A 262 -15.01 -11.76 13.70
C HIS A 262 -15.60 -13.16 13.53
N ASP A 263 -16.47 -13.31 12.54
CA ASP A 263 -17.25 -14.54 12.35
C ASP A 263 -16.37 -15.66 11.77
N GLU A 264 -15.49 -15.32 10.82
CA GLU A 264 -14.55 -16.25 10.19
C GLU A 264 -13.62 -16.91 11.22
N PHE A 265 -13.11 -16.13 12.18
CA PHE A 265 -12.19 -16.61 13.20
C PHE A 265 -12.89 -16.97 14.52
N LYS A 266 -14.23 -16.97 14.53
CA LYS A 266 -15.07 -17.28 15.71
C LYS A 266 -14.62 -16.53 16.96
N LEU A 267 -14.26 -15.26 16.80
CA LEU A 267 -13.72 -14.47 17.89
C LEU A 267 -14.77 -14.32 19.01
N GLY A 268 -14.38 -14.56 20.26
CA GLY A 268 -15.28 -14.41 21.42
C GLY A 268 -16.25 -15.57 21.69
N ASN A 269 -16.11 -16.72 21.02
CA ASN A 269 -16.94 -17.89 21.32
C ASN A 269 -16.57 -18.54 22.67
N GLN A 270 -17.57 -18.82 23.53
CA GLN A 270 -17.38 -19.33 24.90
C GLN A 270 -16.89 -20.79 24.97
N ASN A 271 -16.98 -21.54 23.86
CA ASN A 271 -16.65 -22.96 23.80
C ASN A 271 -15.18 -23.29 23.53
N HIS A 272 -14.28 -22.30 23.52
CA HIS A 272 -12.84 -22.51 23.38
C HIS A 272 -12.38 -23.33 22.15
N ASP A 273 -13.10 -23.30 21.02
CA ASP A 273 -12.57 -23.69 19.70
C ASP A 273 -11.60 -22.61 19.15
N ILE A 274 -10.67 -22.16 19.99
CA ILE A 274 -9.89 -20.94 19.80
C ILE A 274 -8.93 -21.10 18.61
N ALA A 275 -9.14 -20.25 17.59
CA ALA A 275 -8.09 -19.86 16.67
C ALA A 275 -7.01 -19.12 17.47
N SER A 276 -5.76 -19.55 17.38
CA SER A 276 -4.66 -18.81 18.00
C SER A 276 -4.55 -17.42 17.36
N ALA A 277 -4.04 -16.42 18.09
CA ALA A 277 -3.70 -15.12 17.50
C ALA A 277 -2.71 -15.26 16.32
N THR A 278 -1.94 -16.36 16.28
CA THR A 278 -1.02 -16.71 15.19
C THR A 278 -1.72 -17.12 13.88
N GLU A 279 -3.02 -17.38 13.90
CA GLU A 279 -3.78 -17.74 12.70
C GLU A 279 -4.39 -16.52 11.99
N LEU A 280 -4.44 -15.38 12.68
CA LEU A 280 -4.97 -14.14 12.13
C LEU A 280 -3.99 -13.56 11.10
N PRO A 281 -4.47 -13.13 9.91
CA PRO A 281 -3.61 -12.47 8.93
C PRO A 281 -2.92 -11.24 9.54
N TYR A 282 -1.64 -11.09 9.24
CA TYR A 282 -0.76 -10.10 9.86
C TYR A 282 -0.29 -9.10 8.79
N PHE A 283 -1.01 -7.99 8.60
CA PHE A 283 -0.74 -7.03 7.51
C PHE A 283 -0.06 -5.74 7.97
N ASP A 284 0.69 -5.09 7.08
CA ASP A 284 1.39 -3.85 7.41
C ASP A 284 0.38 -2.69 7.53
N GLY A 285 0.46 -1.94 8.62
CA GLY A 285 -0.47 -0.84 8.92
C GLY A 285 -1.91 -1.25 9.28
N ASP A 286 -2.19 -2.54 9.45
CA ASP A 286 -3.51 -3.02 9.83
C ASP A 286 -3.78 -2.89 11.34
N TYR A 287 -5.05 -3.02 11.73
CA TYR A 287 -5.50 -2.86 13.11
C TYR A 287 -4.93 -3.93 14.05
N PHE A 288 -4.99 -5.21 13.66
CA PHE A 288 -4.66 -6.35 14.55
C PHE A 288 -3.20 -6.34 15.05
N PRO A 289 -2.17 -6.28 14.18
CA PRO A 289 -0.77 -6.26 14.62
C PRO A 289 -0.44 -5.15 15.61
N GLY A 290 -1.04 -3.97 15.40
CA GLY A 290 -0.84 -2.82 16.27
C GLY A 290 -1.43 -3.03 17.66
N VAL A 291 -2.68 -3.48 17.75
CA VAL A 291 -3.33 -3.67 19.07
C VAL A 291 -2.75 -4.85 19.84
N ALA A 292 -2.30 -5.90 19.16
CA ALA A 292 -1.66 -7.03 19.81
C ALA A 292 -0.35 -6.60 20.50
N GLU A 293 0.47 -5.79 19.82
CA GLU A 293 1.71 -5.25 20.38
C GLU A 293 1.45 -4.38 21.62
N ASP A 294 0.39 -3.56 21.61
CA ASP A 294 0.02 -2.71 22.75
C ASP A 294 -0.47 -3.52 23.97
N TRP A 295 -1.21 -4.62 23.73
CA TRP A 295 -1.90 -5.36 24.80
C TRP A 295 -1.03 -6.44 25.47
N ILE A 296 -0.12 -7.07 24.72
CA ILE A 296 0.74 -8.16 25.23
C ILE A 296 1.48 -7.77 26.52
N PRO A 297 2.16 -6.61 26.61
CA PRO A 297 2.88 -6.23 27.83
C PRO A 297 1.96 -6.12 29.06
N GLY A 298 0.74 -5.62 28.87
CA GLY A 298 -0.26 -5.49 29.93
C GLY A 298 -0.73 -6.85 30.44
N ILE A 299 -1.04 -7.78 29.52
CA ILE A 299 -1.47 -9.14 29.87
C ILE A 299 -0.35 -9.88 30.62
N LEU A 300 0.89 -9.79 30.14
CA LEU A 300 2.04 -10.41 30.80
C LEU A 300 2.26 -9.87 32.22
N LYS A 301 2.07 -8.55 32.43
CA LYS A 301 2.14 -7.94 33.76
C LYS A 301 1.06 -8.47 34.69
N GLU A 302 -0.19 -8.54 34.21
CA GLU A 302 -1.33 -9.08 34.97
C GLU A 302 -1.10 -10.54 35.37
N GLN A 303 -0.60 -11.38 34.46
CA GLN A 303 -0.23 -12.77 34.74
C GLN A 303 0.88 -12.86 35.82
N ALA A 304 1.92 -12.02 35.73
CA ALA A 304 3.00 -12.00 36.71
C ALA A 304 2.50 -11.57 38.11
N GLU A 305 1.57 -10.61 38.19
CA GLU A 305 0.95 -10.19 39.44
C GLU A 305 0.02 -11.27 40.03
N ALA A 306 -0.76 -11.96 39.19
CA ALA A 306 -1.59 -13.09 39.60
C ALA A 306 -0.74 -14.25 40.15
N ALA A 307 0.38 -14.57 39.49
CA ALA A 307 1.33 -15.57 39.96
C ALA A 307 1.94 -15.20 41.33
N LYS A 308 2.24 -13.91 41.56
CA LYS A 308 2.70 -13.41 42.88
C LYS A 308 1.62 -13.54 43.96
N ARG A 309 0.36 -13.21 43.64
CA ARG A 309 -0.78 -13.36 44.58
C ARG A 309 -1.04 -14.83 44.94
N ASN A 310 -0.95 -15.74 43.97
CA ASN A 310 -1.15 -17.17 44.20
C ASN A 310 -0.01 -17.80 45.02
N LYS A 311 1.24 -17.35 44.85
CA LYS A 311 2.37 -17.76 45.73
C LYS A 311 2.19 -17.30 47.18
N GLY A 312 1.47 -16.20 47.43
CA GLY A 312 1.13 -15.72 48.78
C GLY A 312 0.06 -16.54 49.50
N LYS A 313 -0.79 -17.27 48.76
CA LYS A 313 -1.87 -18.13 49.31
C LYS A 313 -1.44 -19.59 49.56
N ALA A 314 -0.34 -20.06 48.97
CA ALA A 314 0.13 -21.44 49.09
C ALA A 314 0.91 -21.77 50.40
N LYS A 315 0.75 -20.97 51.47
CA LYS A 315 1.30 -21.25 52.81
C LYS A 315 0.28 -21.91 53.77
N GLY A 316 -0.79 -22.51 53.26
CA GLY A 316 -1.71 -23.30 54.07
C GLY A 316 -2.63 -24.16 53.20
N GLY A 317 -2.29 -25.42 52.99
CA GLY A 317 -3.15 -26.37 52.29
C GLY A 317 -2.40 -27.58 51.76
N VAL A 318 -2.72 -28.75 52.33
CA VAL A 318 -2.07 -30.05 52.16
C VAL A 318 -2.16 -30.58 50.73
N VAL A 319 -1.11 -31.31 50.34
CA VAL A 319 -0.94 -32.06 49.09
C VAL A 319 -2.08 -33.07 48.89
N ALA A 320 -2.80 -32.96 47.78
CA ALA A 320 -3.59 -34.06 47.23
C ALA A 320 -3.10 -34.37 45.81
N THR A 321 -2.59 -35.58 45.65
CA THR A 321 -2.19 -36.20 44.38
C THR A 321 -3.42 -36.52 43.53
N SER A 322 -3.42 -36.14 42.25
CA SER A 322 -4.33 -36.74 41.25
C SER A 322 -3.73 -36.60 39.86
N SER A 323 -3.30 -37.73 39.31
CA SER A 323 -2.92 -37.96 37.93
C SER A 323 -4.14 -37.93 37.01
N VAL A 324 -4.10 -37.20 35.89
CA VAL A 324 -5.02 -37.45 34.75
C VAL A 324 -4.27 -37.33 33.43
N SER A 325 -4.45 -38.38 32.64
CA SER A 325 -3.80 -38.74 31.38
C SER A 325 -4.08 -37.80 30.21
N ALA A 326 -3.04 -37.60 29.38
CA ALA A 326 -3.13 -37.00 28.07
C ALA A 326 -3.82 -37.93 27.05
N ARG A 327 -4.82 -37.42 26.33
CA ARG A 327 -5.28 -38.00 25.05
C ARG A 327 -4.85 -37.09 23.90
N LYS A 328 -4.09 -37.66 22.97
CA LYS A 328 -3.63 -37.05 21.72
C LYS A 328 -4.66 -37.28 20.60
N SER A 329 -5.03 -36.23 19.89
CA SER A 329 -5.34 -36.27 18.45
C SER A 329 -4.75 -35.02 17.76
N GLY A 330 -4.09 -35.22 16.60
CA GLY A 330 -3.53 -34.15 15.75
C GLY A 330 -4.63 -33.38 14.98
N LYS A 331 -4.40 -32.28 14.26
CA LYS A 331 -3.20 -31.56 13.78
C LYS A 331 -3.40 -30.07 14.08
N GLY A 332 -2.31 -29.36 14.34
CA GLY A 332 -2.28 -28.01 14.91
C GLY A 332 -1.69 -28.12 16.31
N LYS A 333 -0.51 -27.56 16.53
CA LYS A 333 0.20 -27.61 17.82
C LYS A 333 -0.57 -26.73 18.80
N ARG A 334 -1.73 -27.22 19.29
CA ARG A 334 -2.49 -26.57 20.37
C ARG A 334 -1.52 -26.40 21.53
N LEU A 335 -1.40 -25.17 22.03
CA LEU A 335 -0.68 -24.91 23.27
C LEU A 335 -1.23 -25.84 24.35
N GLY A 336 -0.36 -26.44 25.15
CA GLY A 336 -0.79 -27.26 26.27
C GLY A 336 -1.72 -26.43 27.16
N ALA A 337 -2.91 -26.95 27.46
CA ALA A 337 -3.84 -26.27 28.35
C ALA A 337 -3.12 -25.97 29.69
N GLY A 338 -3.05 -24.69 30.08
CA GLY A 338 -2.43 -24.24 31.32
C GLY A 338 -0.96 -23.81 31.25
N THR A 339 -0.38 -23.57 30.06
CA THR A 339 0.89 -22.83 29.99
C THR A 339 0.68 -21.31 29.98
N PRO A 340 1.64 -20.50 30.48
CA PRO A 340 1.54 -19.04 30.44
C PRO A 340 1.29 -18.48 29.03
N GLU A 341 1.85 -19.12 28.01
CA GLU A 341 1.67 -18.75 26.60
C GLU A 341 0.24 -19.05 26.12
N ALA A 342 -0.34 -20.18 26.56
CA ALA A 342 -1.73 -20.53 26.27
C ALA A 342 -2.72 -19.54 26.92
N GLU A 343 -2.43 -19.13 28.15
CA GLU A 343 -3.20 -18.12 28.87
C GLU A 343 -3.08 -16.75 28.22
N LEU A 344 -1.88 -16.39 27.74
CA LEU A 344 -1.64 -15.14 27.01
C LEU A 344 -2.44 -15.09 25.72
N ASP A 345 -2.36 -16.15 24.91
CA ASP A 345 -3.11 -16.27 23.66
C ASP A 345 -4.62 -16.21 23.91
N THR A 346 -5.10 -16.92 24.93
CA THR A 346 -6.53 -16.92 25.30
C THR A 346 -7.01 -15.52 25.69
N GLU A 347 -6.27 -14.81 26.54
CA GLU A 347 -6.67 -13.46 26.97
C GLU A 347 -6.54 -12.44 25.83
N LEU A 348 -5.50 -12.56 24.98
CA LEU A 348 -5.36 -11.75 23.78
C LEU A 348 -6.53 -11.95 22.83
N MET A 349 -6.89 -13.20 22.52
CA MET A 349 -8.02 -13.55 21.66
C MET A 349 -9.37 -13.10 22.24
N LYS A 350 -9.54 -13.13 23.56
CA LYS A 350 -10.72 -12.60 24.24
C LYS A 350 -10.83 -11.08 24.09
N LYS A 351 -9.72 -10.33 24.29
CA LYS A 351 -9.68 -8.87 24.08
C LYS A 351 -9.95 -8.50 22.63
N LEU A 352 -9.38 -9.26 21.69
CA LEU A 352 -9.62 -9.11 20.25
C LEU A 352 -11.07 -9.37 19.89
N GLY A 353 -11.66 -10.48 20.35
CA GLY A 353 -13.07 -10.80 20.08
C GLY A 353 -14.01 -9.73 20.60
N THR A 354 -13.81 -9.28 21.83
CA THR A 354 -14.64 -8.22 22.43
C THR A 354 -14.54 -6.91 21.63
N THR A 355 -13.34 -6.57 21.18
CA THR A 355 -13.07 -5.32 20.47
C THR A 355 -13.58 -5.36 19.03
N ILE A 356 -13.26 -6.44 18.30
CA ILE A 356 -13.63 -6.63 16.90
C ILE A 356 -15.15 -6.86 16.78
N ALA A 357 -15.84 -7.47 17.75
CA ALA A 357 -17.30 -7.65 17.71
C ALA A 357 -18.06 -6.33 17.47
N ASN A 358 -17.59 -5.24 18.07
CA ASN A 358 -18.19 -3.91 17.94
C ASN A 358 -17.95 -3.24 16.57
N MET A 359 -16.90 -3.67 15.86
CA MET A 359 -16.48 -3.14 14.56
C MET A 359 -16.44 -4.24 13.49
N ARG A 360 -17.14 -5.36 13.69
CA ARG A 360 -17.04 -6.56 12.83
C ARG A 360 -17.33 -6.27 11.38
N HIS A 361 -18.24 -5.34 11.14
CA HIS A 361 -18.67 -4.94 9.81
C HIS A 361 -17.64 -4.07 9.07
N ASP A 362 -16.65 -3.52 9.77
CA ASP A 362 -15.62 -2.65 9.18
C ASP A 362 -14.43 -3.47 8.65
N PHE A 363 -14.32 -4.75 9.01
CA PHE A 363 -13.34 -5.69 8.49
C PHE A 363 -13.99 -6.65 7.50
N ILE A 364 -13.94 -6.31 6.22
CA ILE A 364 -14.57 -7.08 5.15
C ILE A 364 -13.56 -8.10 4.63
N MET A 365 -13.95 -9.38 4.65
CA MET A 365 -13.20 -10.47 4.05
C MET A 365 -13.85 -10.89 2.74
N VAL A 366 -13.07 -10.87 1.67
CA VAL A 366 -13.51 -11.21 0.31
C VAL A 366 -12.85 -12.51 -0.09
N HIS A 367 -13.63 -13.57 -0.27
CA HIS A 367 -13.11 -14.87 -0.69
C HIS A 367 -13.17 -14.97 -2.22
N LEU A 368 -12.03 -15.27 -2.83
CA LEU A 368 -11.85 -15.42 -4.27
C LEU A 368 -11.71 -16.89 -4.68
N ALA A 369 -11.40 -17.76 -3.72
CA ALA A 369 -11.36 -19.21 -3.85
C ALA A 369 -12.24 -19.85 -2.77
N HIS A 370 -12.60 -21.13 -2.98
CA HIS A 370 -13.35 -21.92 -2.02
C HIS A 370 -12.52 -22.17 -0.75
N GLN A 371 -13.19 -22.21 0.40
CA GLN A 371 -12.55 -22.33 1.70
C GLN A 371 -13.39 -23.20 2.63
N CYS A 372 -12.74 -24.20 3.23
CA CYS A 372 -13.41 -25.12 4.15
C CYS A 372 -13.91 -24.39 5.40
N ALA A 373 -15.21 -24.48 5.69
CA ALA A 373 -15.85 -23.87 6.86
C ALA A 373 -15.32 -24.40 8.21
N GLN A 374 -14.69 -25.59 8.22
CA GLN A 374 -14.16 -26.21 9.43
C GLN A 374 -12.68 -25.89 9.66
N CYS A 375 -11.81 -26.15 8.67
CA CYS A 375 -10.36 -25.97 8.83
C CYS A 375 -9.83 -24.65 8.25
N ARG A 376 -10.68 -23.86 7.56
CA ARG A 376 -10.35 -22.58 6.91
C ARG A 376 -9.27 -22.66 5.83
N LYS A 377 -8.85 -23.87 5.44
CA LYS A 377 -7.94 -24.04 4.31
C LYS A 377 -8.67 -23.74 3.01
N VAL A 378 -7.93 -23.13 2.09
CA VAL A 378 -8.36 -22.97 0.71
C VAL A 378 -8.53 -24.35 0.09
N ILE A 379 -9.66 -24.59 -0.57
CA ILE A 379 -9.95 -25.82 -1.30
C ILE A 379 -9.51 -25.58 -2.74
N ALA A 380 -8.42 -26.25 -3.14
CA ALA A 380 -7.84 -26.17 -4.47
C ALA A 380 -7.09 -27.49 -4.74
N ASP A 381 -7.19 -28.00 -5.97
CA ASP A 381 -6.77 -29.36 -6.30
C ASP A 381 -7.30 -30.41 -5.28
N ASP A 382 -8.53 -30.21 -4.84
CA ASP A 382 -9.19 -31.05 -3.83
C ASP A 382 -10.70 -31.17 -4.12
N ASN A 383 -11.35 -32.14 -3.50
CA ASN A 383 -12.79 -32.26 -3.53
C ASN A 383 -13.43 -31.29 -2.54
N ARG A 384 -14.48 -30.63 -3.01
CA ARG A 384 -15.32 -29.71 -2.26
C ARG A 384 -16.68 -30.38 -2.02
N TRP A 385 -17.09 -30.40 -0.76
CA TRP A 385 -18.39 -30.89 -0.32
C TRP A 385 -19.25 -29.72 0.13
N TYR A 386 -20.36 -29.43 -0.55
CA TYR A 386 -21.18 -28.24 -0.31
C TYR A 386 -22.67 -28.54 -0.39
N ASP A 387 -23.53 -27.70 0.21
CA ASP A 387 -24.98 -27.92 0.20
C ASP A 387 -25.55 -27.91 -1.23
N SER A 388 -26.41 -28.89 -1.54
CA SER A 388 -27.11 -29.00 -2.84
C SER A 388 -28.01 -27.80 -3.16
N ALA A 389 -28.49 -27.08 -2.13
CA ALA A 389 -29.27 -25.86 -2.24
C ALA A 389 -28.64 -24.71 -1.42
N PRO A 390 -28.53 -23.49 -1.97
CA PRO A 390 -28.01 -22.35 -1.22
C PRO A 390 -28.92 -22.01 -0.03
N THR A 391 -28.31 -21.77 1.14
CA THR A 391 -29.04 -21.34 2.33
C THR A 391 -29.66 -19.95 2.15
N THR A 392 -30.75 -19.66 2.87
CA THR A 392 -31.46 -18.37 2.82
C THR A 392 -30.60 -17.16 3.19
N SER A 393 -29.45 -17.38 3.86
CA SER A 393 -28.50 -16.33 4.24
C SER A 393 -27.43 -16.04 3.19
N GLY A 394 -27.37 -16.81 2.09
CA GLY A 394 -26.34 -16.67 1.05
C GLY A 394 -24.93 -17.10 1.48
N GLN A 395 -24.78 -17.65 2.69
CA GLN A 395 -23.53 -18.28 3.14
C GLN A 395 -23.45 -19.69 2.57
N VAL A 396 -22.39 -19.92 1.79
CA VAL A 396 -22.11 -21.23 1.20
C VAL A 396 -21.34 -22.03 2.23
N PHE A 397 -21.98 -23.07 2.78
CA PHE A 397 -21.28 -24.04 3.60
C PHE A 397 -20.53 -25.00 2.68
N GLU A 398 -19.23 -25.15 2.92
CA GLU A 398 -18.39 -26.06 2.16
C GLU A 398 -17.30 -26.68 3.05
N LEU A 399 -16.98 -27.95 2.80
CA LEU A 399 -15.92 -28.70 3.46
C LEU A 399 -14.91 -29.20 2.42
N CYS A 400 -13.63 -29.22 2.80
CA CYS A 400 -12.63 -29.98 2.06
C CYS A 400 -12.82 -31.49 2.28
N GLN A 401 -12.17 -32.31 1.44
CA GLN A 401 -12.22 -33.77 1.53
C GLN A 401 -11.82 -34.27 2.93
N GLU A 402 -10.68 -33.78 3.47
CA GLU A 402 -10.17 -34.20 4.80
C GLU A 402 -11.21 -33.95 5.92
N CYS A 403 -11.89 -32.80 5.92
CA CYS A 403 -12.89 -32.48 6.95
C CYS A 403 -14.19 -33.26 6.74
N TYR A 404 -14.59 -33.49 5.50
CA TYR A 404 -15.77 -34.31 5.20
C TYR A 404 -15.56 -35.76 5.64
N ASP A 405 -14.39 -36.34 5.40
CA ASP A 405 -14.08 -37.73 5.77
C ASP A 405 -14.09 -37.91 7.29
N VAL A 406 -13.49 -36.98 8.03
CA VAL A 406 -13.49 -36.97 9.49
C VAL A 406 -14.92 -36.92 10.03
N GLU A 407 -15.73 -35.98 9.54
CA GLU A 407 -17.11 -35.81 10.01
C GLU A 407 -18.01 -36.98 9.59
N SER A 408 -17.78 -37.56 8.41
CA SER A 408 -18.56 -38.68 7.88
C SER A 408 -18.32 -39.96 8.66
N ALA A 409 -17.10 -40.16 9.18
CA ALA A 409 -16.72 -41.27 10.03
C ALA A 409 -17.30 -41.20 11.45
N LEU A 410 -17.79 -40.04 11.90
CA LEU A 410 -18.40 -39.89 13.22
C LEU A 410 -19.76 -40.62 13.31
N PRO A 411 -20.12 -41.19 14.47
CA PRO A 411 -21.48 -41.67 14.73
C PRO A 411 -22.52 -40.56 14.54
N ALA A 412 -23.75 -40.91 14.12
CA ALA A 412 -24.78 -39.93 13.77
C ALA A 412 -25.13 -38.89 14.87
N HIS A 413 -24.91 -39.24 16.15
CA HIS A 413 -25.15 -38.35 17.29
C HIS A 413 -23.98 -37.38 17.55
N GLU A 414 -22.78 -37.70 17.08
CA GLU A 414 -21.57 -36.87 17.20
C GLU A 414 -21.36 -35.96 15.99
N LYS A 415 -22.05 -36.24 14.87
CA LYS A 415 -22.07 -35.34 13.71
C LYS A 415 -22.68 -34.00 14.10
N THR A 416 -21.90 -32.94 13.98
CA THR A 416 -22.29 -31.56 14.28
C THR A 416 -22.33 -30.70 13.03
N VAL A 417 -21.39 -30.91 12.11
CA VAL A 417 -21.16 -30.02 10.98
C VAL A 417 -21.97 -30.44 9.76
N THR A 418 -22.09 -31.75 9.50
CA THR A 418 -22.86 -32.31 8.35
C THR A 418 -24.31 -32.67 8.70
N LYS A 419 -24.72 -32.52 9.97
CA LYS A 419 -26.02 -32.97 10.44
C LYS A 419 -27.16 -32.23 9.73
N GLY A 420 -28.02 -32.99 9.04
CA GLY A 420 -29.18 -32.44 8.33
C GLY A 420 -28.83 -31.70 7.03
N ARG A 421 -27.60 -31.85 6.52
CA ARG A 421 -27.17 -31.27 5.25
C ARG A 421 -27.12 -32.33 4.16
N ASP A 422 -27.56 -31.95 2.97
CA ASP A 422 -27.44 -32.75 1.76
C ASP A 422 -26.25 -32.21 0.94
N LEU A 423 -25.10 -32.86 1.08
CA LEU A 423 -23.83 -32.37 0.51
C LEU A 423 -23.53 -33.06 -0.83
N VAL A 424 -23.16 -32.24 -1.82
CA VAL A 424 -22.70 -32.69 -3.14
C VAL A 424 -21.19 -32.50 -3.23
N CYS A 425 -20.54 -33.41 -3.96
CA CYS A 425 -19.09 -33.38 -4.19
C CYS A 425 -18.77 -32.83 -5.58
N GLU A 426 -17.82 -31.90 -5.64
CA GLU A 426 -17.25 -31.32 -6.85
C GLU A 426 -15.72 -31.25 -6.74
N ARG A 427 -14.99 -31.61 -7.79
CA ARG A 427 -13.53 -31.45 -7.84
C ARG A 427 -13.19 -30.00 -8.18
N VAL A 428 -12.44 -29.33 -7.31
CA VAL A 428 -11.96 -27.96 -7.53
C VAL A 428 -10.57 -28.00 -8.17
N GLU A 429 -10.37 -27.19 -9.21
CA GLU A 429 -9.09 -27.06 -9.91
C GLU A 429 -7.98 -26.50 -9.01
N GLU A 430 -6.73 -26.74 -9.41
CA GLU A 430 -5.57 -26.15 -8.73
C GLU A 430 -5.55 -24.63 -8.94
N LEU A 431 -5.18 -23.88 -7.89
CA LEU A 431 -4.95 -22.45 -8.02
C LEU A 431 -3.60 -22.20 -8.70
N PRO A 432 -3.54 -21.29 -9.70
CA PRO A 432 -2.27 -20.88 -10.29
C PRO A 432 -1.25 -20.48 -9.23
N ASP A 433 0.01 -20.80 -9.46
CA ASP A 433 1.07 -20.33 -8.59
C ASP A 433 1.18 -18.80 -8.70
N VAL A 434 1.22 -18.12 -7.56
CA VAL A 434 1.28 -16.65 -7.51
C VAL A 434 2.73 -16.23 -7.77
N LYS A 435 3.18 -16.42 -9.01
CA LYS A 435 4.48 -15.95 -9.47
C LYS A 435 4.39 -14.48 -9.85
N GLU A 436 5.53 -13.82 -9.70
CA GLU A 436 5.67 -12.41 -10.01
C GLU A 436 5.58 -12.14 -11.50
N ASP A 437 4.95 -11.03 -11.83
CA ASP A 437 4.72 -10.64 -13.21
C ASP A 437 5.19 -9.20 -13.42
N GLY A 438 6.37 -9.07 -14.04
CA GLY A 438 7.00 -7.80 -14.39
C GLY A 438 8.21 -7.43 -13.53
N GLU A 439 8.96 -6.45 -14.01
CA GLU A 439 10.11 -5.89 -13.29
C GLU A 439 9.65 -5.03 -12.10
N ALA A 440 10.47 -4.99 -11.05
CA ALA A 440 10.23 -4.10 -9.91
C ALA A 440 10.18 -2.65 -10.39
N MET A 441 9.12 -1.94 -10.02
CA MET A 441 8.92 -0.54 -10.35
C MET A 441 9.08 0.29 -9.09
N GLU A 442 10.28 0.84 -8.90
CA GLU A 442 10.56 1.68 -7.75
C GLU A 442 10.14 3.13 -7.99
N SER A 443 9.44 3.70 -7.02
CA SER A 443 9.13 5.12 -6.97
C SER A 443 9.37 5.64 -5.57
N GLU A 444 10.31 6.57 -5.43
CA GLU A 444 10.65 7.17 -4.13
C GLU A 444 9.44 7.85 -3.48
N PHE A 445 8.54 8.41 -4.29
CA PHE A 445 7.38 9.15 -3.82
C PHE A 445 6.21 8.25 -3.48
N PHE A 446 6.06 7.12 -4.20
CA PHE A 446 4.94 6.20 -4.02
C PHE A 446 5.31 4.96 -3.20
N ASP A 447 6.53 4.87 -2.64
CA ASP A 447 6.94 3.79 -1.74
C ASP A 447 6.02 3.67 -0.51
N THR A 448 5.62 4.80 0.09
CA THR A 448 4.63 4.84 1.17
C THR A 448 3.68 6.01 0.96
N ARG A 449 2.47 5.93 1.51
CA ARG A 449 1.53 7.07 1.48
C ARG A 449 2.15 8.34 2.09
N GLN A 450 2.94 8.16 3.15
CA GLN A 450 3.58 9.27 3.85
C GLN A 450 4.63 9.96 3.00
N ALA A 451 5.41 9.22 2.21
CA ALA A 451 6.37 9.80 1.27
C ALA A 451 5.67 10.72 0.26
N PHE A 452 4.53 10.28 -0.28
CA PHE A 452 3.75 11.08 -1.23
C PHE A 452 3.12 12.31 -0.57
N LEU A 453 2.56 12.17 0.63
CA LEU A 453 2.02 13.29 1.40
C LEU A 453 3.11 14.31 1.74
N SER A 454 4.30 13.87 2.14
CA SER A 454 5.44 14.75 2.43
C SER A 454 5.96 15.47 1.18
N LEU A 455 5.96 14.82 0.01
CA LEU A 455 6.24 15.48 -1.27
C LEU A 455 5.22 16.61 -1.51
N CYS A 456 3.94 16.31 -1.32
CA CYS A 456 2.87 17.26 -1.57
C CYS A 456 2.91 18.44 -0.60
N GLN A 457 3.12 18.19 0.69
CA GLN A 457 3.26 19.22 1.71
C GLN A 457 4.46 20.13 1.45
N GLY A 458 5.62 19.54 1.18
CA GLY A 458 6.86 20.30 0.98
C GLY A 458 6.91 21.10 -0.33
N ASN A 459 6.10 20.77 -1.34
CA ASN A 459 6.00 21.52 -2.60
C ASN A 459 4.65 22.23 -2.78
N HIS A 460 3.82 22.28 -1.74
CA HIS A 460 2.47 22.87 -1.79
C HIS A 460 1.58 22.30 -2.91
N PHE A 461 1.75 21.02 -3.25
CA PHE A 461 0.93 20.32 -4.24
C PHE A 461 -0.40 19.90 -3.61
N GLN A 462 -1.49 20.55 -4.01
CA GLN A 462 -2.81 20.35 -3.39
C GLN A 462 -3.84 19.86 -4.41
N PHE A 463 -4.91 19.26 -3.90
CA PHE A 463 -6.05 18.79 -4.69
C PHE A 463 -7.37 19.55 -4.37
N ASP A 464 -7.31 20.65 -3.63
CA ASP A 464 -8.46 21.38 -3.09
C ASP A 464 -9.30 22.12 -4.14
N SER A 465 -8.73 22.35 -5.33
CA SER A 465 -9.40 22.92 -6.49
C SER A 465 -8.97 22.19 -7.76
N LEU A 466 -9.82 22.20 -8.79
CA LEU A 466 -9.50 21.54 -10.07
C LEU A 466 -8.20 22.08 -10.68
N ARG A 467 -7.94 23.39 -10.56
CA ARG A 467 -6.70 24.01 -11.05
C ARG A 467 -5.48 23.48 -10.31
N ARG A 468 -5.52 23.39 -8.96
CA ARG A 468 -4.40 22.83 -8.18
C ARG A 468 -4.23 21.35 -8.43
N ALA A 469 -5.32 20.57 -8.53
CA ALA A 469 -5.26 19.15 -8.89
C ALA A 469 -4.60 18.91 -10.26
N LYS A 470 -4.91 19.74 -11.28
CA LYS A 470 -4.21 19.69 -12.58
C LYS A 470 -2.72 19.98 -12.47
N HIS A 471 -2.35 21.02 -11.72
CA HIS A 471 -0.95 21.38 -11.49
C HIS A 471 -0.19 20.27 -10.75
N THR A 472 -0.74 19.79 -9.64
CA THR A 472 -0.18 18.67 -8.86
C THR A 472 -0.03 17.43 -9.73
N THR A 473 -1.04 17.09 -10.52
CA THR A 473 -0.97 15.93 -11.44
C THR A 473 0.14 16.09 -12.47
N MET A 474 0.29 17.28 -13.07
CA MET A 474 1.39 17.59 -13.99
C MET A 474 2.75 17.38 -13.31
N MET A 475 2.91 17.82 -12.05
CA MET A 475 4.15 17.63 -11.29
C MET A 475 4.40 16.17 -10.92
N VAL A 476 3.37 15.42 -10.56
CA VAL A 476 3.45 13.98 -10.32
C VAL A 476 3.90 13.24 -11.59
N LEU A 477 3.28 13.54 -12.73
CA LEU A 477 3.66 12.96 -14.02
C LEU A 477 5.09 13.35 -14.40
N TYR A 478 5.52 14.57 -14.11
CA TYR A 478 6.91 14.99 -14.31
C TYR A 478 7.88 14.15 -13.48
N HIS A 479 7.62 13.98 -12.18
CA HIS A 479 8.49 13.21 -11.28
C HIS A 479 8.52 11.71 -11.64
N LEU A 480 7.39 11.13 -12.06
CA LEU A 480 7.33 9.75 -12.55
C LEU A 480 8.12 9.56 -13.85
N ASN A 481 8.08 10.54 -14.76
CA ASN A 481 8.84 10.49 -16.01
C ASN A 481 10.32 10.85 -15.85
N ASN A 482 10.69 11.49 -14.73
CA ASN A 482 12.05 11.95 -14.45
C ASN A 482 12.47 11.61 -12.99
N PRO A 483 12.60 10.32 -12.62
CA PRO A 483 12.82 9.90 -11.23
C PRO A 483 14.10 10.45 -10.58
N SER A 484 15.06 10.91 -11.38
CA SER A 484 16.31 11.48 -10.89
C SER A 484 16.26 12.97 -10.56
N GLU A 485 15.17 13.65 -10.90
CA GLU A 485 15.05 15.08 -10.69
C GLU A 485 14.74 15.36 -9.21
N PRO A 486 15.42 16.34 -8.58
CA PRO A 486 15.18 16.68 -7.19
C PRO A 486 13.68 16.94 -6.92
N ALA A 487 13.18 16.31 -5.87
CA ALA A 487 11.77 16.34 -5.48
C ALA A 487 11.32 17.70 -4.93
N PHE A 488 12.24 18.42 -4.28
CA PHE A 488 12.00 19.68 -3.59
C PHE A 488 12.74 20.83 -4.29
N VAL A 489 12.10 21.99 -4.33
CA VAL A 489 12.73 23.22 -4.79
C VAL A 489 13.72 23.67 -3.73
N ALA A 490 14.99 23.85 -4.10
CA ALA A 490 15.96 24.43 -3.19
C ALA A 490 15.54 25.87 -2.88
N THR A 491 15.61 26.29 -1.63
CA THR A 491 15.28 27.66 -1.21
C THR A 491 16.55 28.41 -0.87
N CYS A 492 16.61 29.70 -1.19
CA CYS A 492 17.71 30.57 -0.78
C CYS A 492 17.74 30.66 0.74
N ASN A 493 18.80 30.18 1.40
CA ASN A 493 18.93 30.25 2.85
C ASN A 493 19.02 31.68 3.40
N VAL A 494 19.27 32.69 2.54
CA VAL A 494 19.34 34.10 2.93
C VAL A 494 17.98 34.78 2.83
N CYS A 495 17.31 34.72 1.68
CA CYS A 495 16.05 35.45 1.43
C CYS A 495 14.81 34.55 1.43
N GLN A 496 14.97 33.25 1.64
CA GLN A 496 13.92 32.22 1.66
C GLN A 496 13.12 32.08 0.35
N ARG A 497 13.53 32.75 -0.74
CA ARG A 497 12.91 32.59 -2.05
C ARG A 497 13.29 31.25 -2.66
N GLU A 498 12.35 30.63 -3.36
CA GLU A 498 12.58 29.45 -4.18
C GLU A 498 13.66 29.71 -5.24
N LEU A 499 14.58 28.76 -5.40
CA LEU A 499 15.65 28.82 -6.38
C LEU A 499 15.21 28.13 -7.66
N GLU A 500 15.20 28.89 -8.75
CA GLU A 500 14.98 28.33 -10.07
C GLU A 500 16.06 27.29 -10.42
N PRO A 501 15.70 26.15 -11.04
CA PRO A 501 16.68 25.17 -11.51
C PRO A 501 17.73 25.81 -12.41
N GLY A 502 19.01 25.50 -12.19
CA GLY A 502 20.10 26.11 -12.95
C GLY A 502 20.59 27.47 -12.43
N LYS A 503 19.80 28.18 -11.59
CA LYS A 503 20.08 29.56 -11.14
C LYS A 503 20.41 29.68 -9.65
N GLY A 504 20.30 28.59 -8.90
CA GLY A 504 20.75 28.51 -7.51
C GLY A 504 22.26 28.30 -7.37
N TRP A 505 22.86 28.90 -6.35
CA TRP A 505 24.25 28.72 -5.96
C TRP A 505 24.32 27.85 -4.72
N ARG A 506 24.88 26.65 -4.84
CA ARG A 506 25.03 25.72 -3.73
C ARG A 506 26.40 25.85 -3.09
N CYS A 507 26.42 25.97 -1.77
CA CYS A 507 27.64 25.80 -1.00
C CYS A 507 27.95 24.30 -0.83
N GLU A 508 29.13 23.88 -1.27
CA GLU A 508 29.60 22.51 -1.07
C GLU A 508 30.28 22.31 0.30
N THR A 509 30.46 23.39 1.08
CA THR A 509 31.05 23.33 2.42
C THR A 509 30.00 23.38 3.52
N CYS A 510 28.98 24.23 3.40
CA CYS A 510 27.90 24.36 4.37
C CYS A 510 26.79 23.30 4.20
N ALA A 511 26.20 22.88 5.32
CA ALA A 511 25.00 22.05 5.38
C ALA A 511 23.80 22.73 4.72
N ASP A 512 23.23 22.10 3.68
CA ASP A 512 22.00 22.54 2.99
C ASP A 512 21.88 24.05 2.78
N PHE A 513 22.98 24.65 2.32
CA PHE A 513 23.05 26.08 2.06
C PHE A 513 23.04 26.34 0.56
N ASP A 514 21.89 26.73 0.06
CA ASP A 514 21.65 27.19 -1.28
C ASP A 514 21.34 28.69 -1.27
N MET A 515 21.79 29.44 -2.27
CA MET A 515 21.66 30.89 -2.30
C MET A 515 21.27 31.36 -3.71
N CYS A 516 20.40 32.36 -3.83
CA CYS A 516 20.04 32.90 -5.14
C CYS A 516 21.17 33.80 -5.69
N GLU A 517 21.14 34.02 -7.00
CA GLU A 517 22.10 34.89 -7.70
C GLU A 517 22.15 36.31 -7.09
N GLU A 518 20.99 36.85 -6.71
CA GLU A 518 20.87 38.17 -6.08
C GLU A 518 21.53 38.22 -4.69
N CYS A 519 21.27 37.24 -3.83
CA CYS A 519 21.88 37.15 -2.50
C CYS A 519 23.39 36.84 -2.57
N LYS A 520 23.82 36.09 -3.58
CA LYS A 520 25.25 35.88 -3.84
C LYS A 520 25.96 37.20 -4.12
N ASN A 521 25.35 38.07 -4.92
CA ASN A 521 25.97 39.33 -5.32
C ASN A 521 25.87 40.42 -4.24
N THR A 522 24.84 40.37 -3.39
CA THR A 522 24.58 41.42 -2.38
C THR A 522 25.11 41.08 -0.99
N VAL A 523 24.94 39.84 -0.53
CA VAL A 523 25.33 39.38 0.81
C VAL A 523 26.62 38.57 0.75
N GLY A 524 26.78 37.77 -0.31
CA GLY A 524 27.90 36.84 -0.43
C GLY A 524 27.81 35.67 0.55
N HIS A 525 28.75 34.75 0.44
CA HIS A 525 28.91 33.62 1.36
C HIS A 525 30.40 33.30 1.49
N GLU A 526 30.85 32.98 2.69
CA GLU A 526 32.27 32.81 3.02
C GLU A 526 32.94 31.67 2.24
N HIS A 527 32.17 30.63 1.89
CA HIS A 527 32.66 29.50 1.11
C HIS A 527 32.36 29.64 -0.39
N ALA A 528 33.20 29.03 -1.22
CA ALA A 528 33.01 28.98 -2.66
C ALA A 528 31.69 28.28 -3.03
N LEU A 529 30.88 28.97 -3.83
CA LEU A 529 29.57 28.48 -4.27
C LEU A 529 29.66 27.92 -5.69
N ARG A 530 29.07 26.75 -5.92
CA ARG A 530 28.89 26.18 -7.27
C ARG A 530 27.50 26.47 -7.80
N ARG A 531 27.40 26.71 -9.11
CA ARG A 531 26.11 26.86 -9.78
C ARG A 531 25.41 25.49 -9.85
N GLY A 532 24.24 25.38 -9.23
CA GLY A 532 23.43 24.17 -9.24
C GLY A 532 22.89 23.95 -10.65
N GLY A 533 23.37 22.92 -11.36
CA GLY A 533 22.92 22.55 -12.71
C GLY A 533 23.95 22.66 -13.83
N ALA A 534 25.19 23.11 -13.56
CA ALA A 534 26.20 23.44 -14.58
C ALA A 534 26.79 22.26 -15.41
N ASN A 535 26.15 21.08 -15.46
CA ASN A 535 26.63 19.95 -16.27
C ASN A 535 25.57 19.37 -17.23
N ARG A 536 24.51 20.13 -17.56
CA ARG A 536 23.46 19.67 -18.49
C ARG A 536 23.15 20.72 -19.55
N GLY A 537 24.16 21.07 -20.34
CA GLY A 537 23.90 21.66 -21.65
C GLY A 537 23.20 20.63 -22.53
N ASP A 538 22.09 21.05 -23.13
CA ASP A 538 21.56 20.53 -24.39
C ASP A 538 21.38 19.00 -24.51
N ARG A 539 20.35 18.46 -23.84
CA ARG A 539 19.69 17.24 -24.31
C ARG A 539 18.23 17.53 -24.60
N GLY A 540 17.93 17.70 -25.88
CA GLY A 540 16.57 17.61 -26.43
C GLY A 540 15.95 16.24 -26.16
N ALA A 541 14.62 16.20 -26.19
CA ALA A 541 13.72 15.09 -25.83
C ALA A 541 13.92 14.54 -24.40
N GLY A 542 12.84 14.10 -23.75
CA GLY A 542 12.96 13.40 -22.46
C GLY A 542 13.83 12.15 -22.60
N MET A 543 14.38 11.64 -21.50
CA MET A 543 15.04 10.33 -21.46
C MET A 543 14.12 9.28 -22.11
N THR A 544 14.61 8.58 -23.12
CA THR A 544 13.86 7.51 -23.79
C THR A 544 13.59 6.37 -22.82
N GLU A 545 12.65 5.48 -23.15
CA GLU A 545 12.39 4.29 -22.34
C GLU A 545 13.65 3.40 -22.20
N GLU A 546 14.50 3.39 -23.23
CA GLU A 546 15.80 2.74 -23.23
C GLU A 546 16.79 3.42 -22.27
N ASP A 547 16.89 4.75 -22.31
CA ASP A 547 17.73 5.51 -21.35
C ASP A 547 17.30 5.30 -19.88
N ARG A 548 15.99 5.15 -19.65
CA ARG A 548 15.43 4.88 -18.31
C ARG A 548 15.81 3.48 -17.83
N ARG A 549 15.68 2.46 -18.68
CA ARG A 549 16.11 1.08 -18.39
C ARG A 549 17.60 1.02 -18.12
N ASP A 550 18.42 1.66 -18.95
CA ASP A 550 19.87 1.70 -18.79
C ASP A 550 20.29 2.34 -17.47
N ARG A 551 19.59 3.41 -17.08
CA ARG A 551 19.83 4.10 -15.83
C ARG A 551 19.36 3.29 -14.61
N ALA A 552 18.21 2.65 -14.67
CA ALA A 552 17.73 1.74 -13.63
C ALA A 552 18.73 0.59 -13.44
N ALA A 553 19.19 -0.01 -14.55
CA ALA A 553 20.24 -1.02 -14.53
C ALA A 553 21.56 -0.48 -13.97
N GLN A 554 21.92 0.79 -14.23
CA GLN A 554 23.11 1.41 -13.64
C GLN A 554 22.99 1.61 -12.13
N ILE A 555 21.82 2.03 -11.63
CA ILE A 555 21.56 2.15 -10.19
C ILE A 555 21.67 0.77 -9.54
N GLN A 556 21.05 -0.25 -10.13
CA GLN A 556 21.11 -1.63 -9.64
C GLN A 556 22.56 -2.14 -9.56
N ARG A 557 23.34 -1.99 -10.65
CA ARG A 557 24.78 -2.31 -10.67
C ARG A 557 25.57 -1.55 -9.59
N THR A 558 25.16 -0.32 -9.28
CA THR A 558 25.79 0.50 -8.23
C THR A 558 25.47 -0.02 -6.83
N MET A 559 24.23 -0.48 -6.60
CA MET A 559 23.83 -1.11 -5.33
C MET A 559 24.50 -2.47 -5.13
N GLU A 560 24.62 -3.29 -6.17
CA GLU A 560 25.39 -4.54 -6.15
C GLU A 560 26.87 -4.29 -5.86
N LEU A 561 27.45 -3.25 -6.47
CA LEU A 561 28.81 -2.82 -6.17
C LEU A 561 28.97 -2.37 -4.71
N LEU A 562 27.97 -1.71 -4.13
CA LEU A 562 27.99 -1.30 -2.72
C LEU A 562 28.06 -2.52 -1.81
N VAL A 563 27.22 -3.53 -2.04
CA VAL A 563 27.23 -4.82 -1.31
C VAL A 563 28.58 -5.52 -1.48
N HIS A 564 29.08 -5.63 -2.72
CA HIS A 564 30.38 -6.22 -3.00
C HIS A 564 31.51 -5.49 -2.27
N ALA A 565 31.56 -4.15 -2.33
CA ALA A 565 32.64 -3.37 -1.72
C ALA A 565 32.71 -3.56 -0.20
N THR A 566 31.55 -3.79 0.43
CA THR A 566 31.44 -4.08 1.86
C THR A 566 31.94 -5.48 2.22
N THR A 567 31.67 -6.50 1.40
CA THR A 567 32.04 -7.90 1.68
C THR A 567 33.41 -8.29 1.11
N CYS A 568 33.95 -7.52 0.18
CA CYS A 568 35.20 -7.81 -0.53
C CYS A 568 36.43 -7.61 0.39
N ARG A 569 37.17 -8.71 0.62
CA ARG A 569 38.40 -8.71 1.42
C ARG A 569 39.69 -8.54 0.61
N ALA A 570 39.62 -8.60 -0.72
CA ALA A 570 40.78 -8.42 -1.59
C ALA A 570 41.35 -7.01 -1.49
N GLN A 571 42.67 -6.90 -1.28
CA GLN A 571 43.40 -5.63 -1.28
C GLN A 571 43.48 -5.02 -2.69
N ASN A 572 43.69 -5.88 -3.70
CA ASN A 572 43.68 -5.52 -5.12
C ASN A 572 42.50 -6.21 -5.82
N CYS A 573 41.29 -5.71 -5.57
CA CYS A 573 40.11 -6.19 -6.31
C CYS A 573 40.21 -5.77 -7.78
N GLY A 574 39.91 -6.68 -8.71
CA GLY A 574 39.90 -6.39 -10.16
C GLY A 574 38.86 -5.35 -10.60
N SER A 575 37.93 -4.95 -9.71
CA SER A 575 36.98 -3.87 -9.95
C SER A 575 37.55 -2.51 -9.49
N PRO A 576 37.83 -1.56 -10.40
CA PRO A 576 38.35 -0.23 -10.03
C PRO A 576 37.34 0.59 -9.20
N ASN A 577 36.05 0.28 -9.30
CA ASN A 577 35.00 0.96 -8.55
C ASN A 577 34.87 0.44 -7.10
N CYS A 578 35.30 -0.81 -6.83
CA CYS A 578 35.34 -1.36 -5.47
C CYS A 578 36.28 -0.55 -4.57
N THR A 579 37.47 -0.19 -5.06
CA THR A 579 38.44 0.64 -4.34
C THR A 579 37.89 2.02 -3.99
N LYS A 580 37.15 2.64 -4.92
CA LYS A 580 36.51 3.96 -4.70
C LYS A 580 35.43 3.91 -3.62
N VAL A 581 34.59 2.88 -3.63
CA VAL A 581 33.54 2.70 -2.61
C VAL A 581 34.15 2.39 -1.23
N LYS A 582 35.19 1.55 -1.17
CA LYS A 582 35.95 1.29 0.07
C LYS A 582 36.58 2.55 0.64
N HIS A 583 37.11 3.44 -0.21
CA HIS A 583 37.62 4.74 0.21
C HIS A 583 36.52 5.62 0.83
N LEU A 584 35.34 5.67 0.22
CA LEU A 584 34.20 6.40 0.79
C LEU A 584 33.80 5.86 2.17
N PHE A 585 33.85 4.55 2.39
CA PHE A 585 33.59 3.95 3.70
C PHE A 585 34.63 4.37 4.75
N ARG A 586 35.92 4.22 4.43
CA ARG A 586 37.02 4.63 5.34
C ARG A 586 36.94 6.11 5.70
N HIS A 587 36.58 6.94 4.72
CA HIS A 587 36.37 8.36 4.96
C HIS A 587 35.16 8.60 5.88
N ALA A 588 34.01 8.00 5.62
CA ALA A 588 32.80 8.17 6.42
C ALA A 588 33.00 7.75 7.90
N THR A 589 33.82 6.73 8.15
CA THR A 589 34.17 6.30 9.51
C THR A 589 35.07 7.31 10.23
N ALA A 590 36.11 7.81 9.56
CA ALA A 590 37.13 8.68 10.18
C ALA A 590 36.82 10.18 10.12
N CYS A 591 35.87 10.62 9.27
CA CYS A 591 35.59 12.04 9.07
C CYS A 591 34.92 12.66 10.30
N PRO A 592 35.47 13.73 10.90
CA PRO A 592 34.86 14.42 12.05
C PRO A 592 33.73 15.38 11.63
N VAL A 593 33.79 15.90 10.40
CA VAL A 593 32.79 16.86 9.84
C VAL A 593 31.45 16.18 9.56
N LYS A 594 31.47 14.89 9.18
CA LYS A 594 30.29 14.06 8.84
C LYS A 594 29.38 14.70 7.77
N ALA A 595 28.30 14.00 7.39
CA ALA A 595 27.36 14.51 6.40
C ALA A 595 26.60 15.76 6.93
N GLY A 596 26.20 15.74 8.20
CA GLY A 596 25.49 16.84 8.86
C GLY A 596 26.30 18.12 9.03
N GLY A 597 27.63 18.04 9.08
CA GLY A 597 28.53 19.20 9.08
C GLY A 597 29.01 19.62 7.69
N GLY A 598 28.47 19.04 6.61
CA GLY A 598 28.70 19.51 5.23
C GLY A 598 29.71 18.73 4.38
N CYS A 599 30.28 17.61 4.86
CA CYS A 599 31.26 16.86 4.09
C CYS A 599 30.67 16.16 2.84
N GLN A 600 31.21 16.47 1.66
CA GLN A 600 30.73 15.95 0.37
C GLN A 600 30.90 14.44 0.17
N LEU A 601 32.02 13.86 0.65
CA LEU A 601 32.25 12.41 0.56
C LEU A 601 31.29 11.66 1.50
N CYS A 602 31.04 12.21 2.69
CA CYS A 602 30.06 11.67 3.62
C CYS A 602 28.62 11.80 3.09
N ARG A 603 28.26 12.91 2.42
CA ARG A 603 26.95 13.05 1.76
C ARG A 603 26.76 12.02 0.66
N LYS A 604 27.73 11.85 -0.23
CA LYS A 604 27.68 10.82 -1.29
C LYS A 604 27.50 9.42 -0.73
N MET A 605 28.27 9.07 0.31
CA MET A 605 28.11 7.80 1.01
C MET A 605 26.71 7.69 1.64
N TRP A 606 26.25 8.73 2.34
CA TRP A 606 24.93 8.75 2.97
C TRP A 606 23.80 8.55 1.96
N THR A 607 23.84 9.21 0.80
CA THR A 607 22.89 9.01 -0.29
C THR A 607 22.89 7.57 -0.79
N LEU A 608 24.06 6.96 -0.99
CA LEU A 608 24.17 5.55 -1.39
C LEU A 608 23.55 4.62 -0.34
N LEU A 609 23.81 4.86 0.95
CA LEU A 609 23.23 4.09 2.05
C LEU A 609 21.71 4.27 2.13
N GLN A 610 21.20 5.48 1.93
CA GLN A 610 19.77 5.76 1.90
C GLN A 610 19.09 5.04 0.73
N VAL A 611 19.61 5.16 -0.50
CA VAL A 611 19.07 4.48 -1.68
C VAL A 611 19.10 2.96 -1.48
N HIS A 612 20.23 2.41 -1.04
CA HIS A 612 20.34 0.99 -0.74
C HIS A 612 19.32 0.54 0.32
N SER A 613 19.19 1.26 1.44
CA SER A 613 18.24 0.90 2.51
C SER A 613 16.78 0.94 2.08
N LYS A 614 16.44 1.64 0.99
CA LYS A 614 15.07 1.72 0.43
C LYS A 614 14.72 0.47 -0.39
N GLY A 615 15.62 0.02 -1.28
CA GLY A 615 15.40 -1.17 -2.10
C GLY A 615 15.87 -2.49 -1.47
N CYS A 616 16.61 -2.43 -0.36
CA CYS A 616 17.15 -3.63 0.29
C CYS A 616 16.05 -4.38 1.06
N THR A 617 15.86 -5.65 0.73
CA THR A 617 14.95 -6.58 1.43
C THR A 617 15.69 -7.52 2.41
N GLU A 618 17.03 -7.47 2.44
CA GLU A 618 17.85 -8.31 3.34
C GLU A 618 17.80 -7.82 4.80
N THR A 619 17.55 -8.75 5.73
CA THR A 619 17.53 -8.50 7.18
C THR A 619 18.95 -8.32 7.72
N ASP A 620 19.82 -9.29 7.44
CA ASP A 620 21.24 -9.28 7.81
C ASP A 620 22.11 -8.71 6.68
N CYS A 621 21.73 -7.53 6.19
CA CYS A 621 22.47 -6.85 5.14
C CYS A 621 23.88 -6.45 5.61
N PRO A 622 24.95 -6.80 4.87
CA PRO A 622 26.31 -6.46 5.27
C PRO A 622 26.60 -4.96 5.20
N VAL A 623 25.84 -4.19 4.41
CA VAL A 623 26.06 -2.76 4.17
C VAL A 623 25.90 -1.95 5.48
N PRO A 624 26.92 -1.18 5.90
CA PRO A 624 26.90 -0.44 7.16
C PRO A 624 25.70 0.51 7.25
N ARG A 625 25.09 0.63 8.45
CA ARG A 625 23.95 1.52 8.74
C ARG A 625 22.66 1.21 7.96
N CYS A 626 22.64 0.21 7.08
CA CYS A 626 21.43 -0.18 6.35
C CYS A 626 20.30 -0.55 7.33
N ARG A 627 20.60 -1.39 8.34
CA ARG A 627 19.67 -1.78 9.40
C ARG A 627 19.16 -0.56 10.19
N ASP A 628 20.04 0.33 10.62
CA ASP A 628 19.66 1.53 11.39
C ASP A 628 18.74 2.46 10.59
N LEU A 629 19.01 2.63 9.29
CA LEU A 629 18.20 3.45 8.39
C LEU A 629 16.81 2.86 8.17
N LYS A 630 16.71 1.53 8.00
CA LYS A 630 15.43 0.81 7.93
C LYS A 630 14.66 0.97 9.23
N GLU A 631 15.32 0.78 10.38
CA GLU A 631 14.68 0.88 11.69
C GLU A 631 14.19 2.28 12.01
N TYR A 632 14.96 3.32 11.68
CA TYR A 632 14.51 4.72 11.83
C TYR A 632 13.23 4.99 11.03
N ARG A 633 13.18 4.55 9.77
CA ARG A 633 11.99 4.69 8.91
C ARG A 633 10.80 3.92 9.47
N ARG A 634 11.03 2.68 9.92
CA ARG A 634 10.00 1.83 10.54
C ARG A 634 9.39 2.49 11.77
N ARG A 635 10.24 3.02 12.69
CA ARG A 635 9.77 3.74 13.89
C ARG A 635 8.93 4.97 13.56
N ALA A 636 9.34 5.76 12.56
CA ALA A 636 8.58 6.92 12.12
C ALA A 636 7.20 6.52 11.56
N GLN A 637 7.13 5.42 10.79
CA GLN A 637 5.87 4.88 10.26
C GLN A 637 4.98 4.32 11.39
N ASP A 638 5.55 3.56 12.33
CA ASP A 638 4.83 3.00 13.47
C ASP A 638 4.15 4.09 14.32
N GLN A 639 4.84 5.21 14.59
CA GLN A 639 4.27 6.35 15.33
C GLN A 639 3.10 7.04 14.60
N VAL A 640 3.10 7.04 13.27
CA VAL A 640 1.98 7.58 12.48
C VAL A 640 0.78 6.64 12.56
N GLU A 641 1.00 5.33 12.39
CA GLU A 641 -0.08 4.35 12.47
C GLU A 641 -0.63 4.20 13.90
N GLU A 642 0.20 4.36 14.94
CA GLU A 642 -0.25 4.40 16.33
C GLU A 642 -1.22 5.55 16.59
N ARG A 643 -0.86 6.78 16.21
CA ARG A 643 -1.76 7.95 16.32
C ARG A 643 -3.08 7.73 15.57
N ARG A 644 -3.03 7.11 14.39
CA ARG A 644 -4.24 6.77 13.62
C ARG A 644 -5.11 5.74 14.35
N ARG A 645 -4.52 4.71 14.97
CA ARG A 645 -5.25 3.72 15.79
C ARG A 645 -5.90 4.36 17.00
N GLU A 646 -5.22 5.28 17.68
CA GLU A 646 -5.79 6.03 18.81
C GLU A 646 -6.99 6.88 18.39
N GLN A 647 -6.88 7.63 17.29
CA GLN A 647 -7.99 8.40 16.74
C GLN A 647 -9.18 7.49 16.38
N TYR A 648 -8.91 6.30 15.83
CA TYR A 648 -9.96 5.31 15.55
C TYR A 648 -10.64 4.79 16.81
N ARG A 649 -9.87 4.46 17.86
CA ARG A 649 -10.44 4.07 19.16
C ARG A 649 -11.32 5.18 19.74
N ALA A 650 -10.86 6.43 19.69
CA ALA A 650 -11.62 7.58 20.17
C ALA A 650 -12.92 7.79 19.37
N TYR A 651 -12.85 7.66 18.05
CA TYR A 651 -14.03 7.73 17.16
C TYR A 651 -15.06 6.65 17.49
N MET A 652 -14.60 5.40 17.69
CA MET A 652 -15.50 4.29 18.03
C MET A 652 -16.12 4.49 19.41
N ALA A 653 -15.38 4.98 20.40
CA ALA A 653 -15.90 5.32 21.72
C ALA A 653 -16.97 6.42 21.65
N ALA A 654 -16.75 7.45 20.83
CA ALA A 654 -17.71 8.53 20.61
C ALA A 654 -19.00 8.03 19.94
N GLN A 655 -18.92 7.08 19.01
CA GLN A 655 -20.10 6.45 18.42
C GLN A 655 -20.88 5.57 19.41
N ALA A 656 -20.17 4.83 20.28
CA ALA A 656 -20.80 3.98 21.27
C ALA A 656 -21.59 4.77 22.31
N GLY A 657 -21.11 5.95 22.71
CA GLY A 657 -21.81 6.85 23.63
C GLY A 657 -22.99 7.63 23.03
N GLN A 658 -23.26 7.51 21.72
CA GLN A 658 -24.40 8.12 21.03
C GLN A 658 -25.55 7.13 20.77
N ARG A 659 -25.39 5.86 21.15
CA ARG A 659 -26.44 4.83 21.15
C ARG A 659 -26.94 4.60 22.56
#